data_AF-A0A7W1P525-F1
#
_entry.id   AF-A0A7W1P525-F1
#
_cell.length_a   1.000
_cell.length_b   1.000
_cell.length_c   1.000
_cell.angle_alpha   90.00
_cell.angle_beta   90.00
_cell.angle_gamma   90.00
#
_symmetry.space_group_name_H-M   'P 1'
#
loop_
_entity.id
_entity.type
_entity.pdbx_description
1 polymer ?
#
loop_
_entity_poly.entity_id
_entity_poly.type
_entity_poly.pdbx_seq_one_letter_code
_entity_poly.pdbx_strand_id
1 'polypeptide(L)'
;MLAKAVLAYALTLPILLLLAAGAAEDVPRYWLRLTLTADVSGLVQVFCDAGRGFNEQESVVGTLRPTAEPRTLEWDLPARRYTGFRVDFPAGAGRYTLYRLAIVGEGGRDVADVPLSPVTELVQVNLVEGRVDRLDVAAPADAADPHVGYGLAEFVDLLPPGFAGSVARRYLPIWGAAWLALMAIGGLASRVAAPRVPGALVAWAHRAPPAALVAAAALAATLVSAYPVLLLGRSFVSPNNGMAHVHDVFISASVPLLLMVCAVGASALSDRRQRTLLVGALCAVAAWRLLIRVRFLASPAGFEVYAAWAVLSACVLLALLVPRIRAGDTTARFAGGLLLACVLLPGGIHVETGRPAIDHLLVQPRPRAPLDQRSPAIDAAASLEPARVAGLGWTLFPGTSGLYGLEGYAGADALRLPRYEALLDSAGVWRGWTWVTRITGTDDAVRLAPVLDLLGVSLLLNGGEPTPGTERGALPGSDRVRLERRPTAWPRAFFVDRVATYAGPSELLELVRRSSGPIAAVEADDRRALDAIRSLEGGATAPVPATAYSLSTNSTRFRVAAPHAGVVVLTETFLPDDFQVSLNGAAVEYFRVNHAFKGVRIPHGGHWEVTFDYRPADWNVLIWLGAGALAALGALLLSTRP
;
A
#
# COMPACT_ATOMS: atom_id res chain seq x y z
N MET A 1 -11.03 -50.21 9.69
CA MET A 1 -9.94 -50.00 8.72
C MET A 1 -9.95 -48.56 8.19
N LEU A 2 -10.93 -48.16 7.37
CA LEU A 2 -10.98 -46.82 6.76
C LEU A 2 -10.93 -45.65 7.77
N ALA A 3 -11.74 -45.64 8.83
CA ALA A 3 -11.71 -44.55 9.83
C ALA A 3 -10.35 -44.44 10.56
N LYS A 4 -9.68 -45.56 10.80
CA LYS A 4 -8.33 -45.60 11.39
C LYS A 4 -7.27 -45.08 10.40
N ALA A 5 -7.40 -45.39 9.11
CA ALA A 5 -6.53 -44.85 8.07
C ALA A 5 -6.71 -43.33 7.89
N VAL A 6 -7.94 -42.83 7.97
CA VAL A 6 -8.22 -41.39 7.90
C VAL A 6 -7.71 -40.65 9.15
N LEU A 7 -7.85 -41.25 10.33
CA LEU A 7 -7.27 -40.70 11.56
C LEU A 7 -5.73 -40.63 11.48
N ALA A 8 -5.10 -41.70 10.99
CA ALA A 8 -3.66 -41.72 10.77
C ALA A 8 -3.21 -40.62 9.80
N TYR A 9 -3.94 -40.41 8.70
CA TYR A 9 -3.68 -39.33 7.75
C TYR A 9 -3.82 -37.94 8.38
N ALA A 10 -4.88 -37.71 9.17
CA ALA A 10 -5.12 -36.43 9.83
C ALA A 10 -4.05 -36.06 10.88
N LEU A 11 -3.51 -37.05 11.60
CA LEU A 11 -2.40 -36.85 12.55
C LEU A 11 -1.04 -36.61 11.85
N THR A 12 -0.94 -37.03 10.60
CA THR A 12 0.27 -37.04 9.77
C THR A 12 0.41 -35.78 8.93
N LEU A 13 -0.72 -35.22 8.51
CA LEU A 13 -0.81 -34.05 7.63
C LEU A 13 0.05 -32.84 8.09
N PRO A 14 0.09 -32.45 9.38
CA PRO A 14 0.92 -31.32 9.82
C PRO A 14 2.43 -31.58 9.65
N ILE A 15 2.89 -32.80 9.94
CA ILE A 15 4.29 -33.21 9.80
C ILE A 15 4.68 -33.25 8.32
N LEU A 16 3.76 -33.71 7.46
CA LEU A 16 3.96 -33.75 6.02
C LEU A 16 4.05 -32.34 5.41
N LEU A 17 3.22 -31.40 5.87
CA LEU A 17 3.30 -30.00 5.45
C LEU A 17 4.64 -29.36 5.85
N LEU A 18 5.14 -29.65 7.05
CA LEU A 18 6.44 -29.17 7.53
C LEU A 18 7.63 -29.74 6.73
N LEU A 19 7.56 -31.01 6.34
CA LEU A 19 8.59 -31.66 5.51
C LEU A 19 8.55 -31.16 4.06
N ALA A 20 7.36 -30.90 3.51
CA ALA A 20 7.20 -30.28 2.19
C ALA A 20 7.66 -28.81 2.17
N ALA A 21 7.52 -28.09 3.27
CA ALA A 21 8.06 -26.74 3.45
C ALA A 21 9.58 -26.70 3.28
N GLY A 22 10.30 -27.59 3.97
CA GLY A 22 11.75 -27.73 3.84
C GLY A 22 12.19 -28.16 2.44
N ALA A 23 11.34 -28.88 1.70
CA ALA A 23 11.58 -29.21 0.29
C ALA A 23 11.56 -27.99 -0.64
N ALA A 24 10.75 -26.98 -0.29
CA ALA A 24 10.61 -25.76 -1.06
C ALA A 24 11.79 -24.80 -0.85
N GLU A 25 12.53 -24.92 0.26
CA GLU A 25 13.80 -24.20 0.48
C GLU A 25 14.92 -24.68 -0.45
N ASP A 26 14.85 -25.93 -0.93
CA ASP A 26 15.82 -26.51 -1.87
C ASP A 26 15.56 -26.10 -3.34
N VAL A 27 14.59 -25.20 -3.61
CA VAL A 27 14.36 -24.69 -4.97
C VAL A 27 15.48 -23.72 -5.34
N PRO A 28 16.25 -23.98 -6.42
CA PRO A 28 17.35 -23.11 -6.82
C PRO A 28 16.83 -21.70 -7.11
N ARG A 29 17.59 -20.71 -6.65
CA ARG A 29 17.31 -19.29 -6.89
C ARG A 29 17.94 -18.82 -8.19
N TYR A 30 17.24 -17.94 -8.88
CA TYR A 30 17.69 -17.33 -10.13
C TYR A 30 17.59 -15.81 -10.04
N TRP A 31 18.41 -15.12 -10.82
CA TRP A 31 18.39 -13.67 -10.98
C TRP A 31 18.28 -13.30 -12.44
N LEU A 32 17.50 -12.28 -12.74
CA LEU A 32 17.53 -11.60 -14.03
C LEU A 32 18.58 -10.50 -13.98
N ARG A 33 19.56 -10.58 -14.87
CA ARG A 33 20.69 -9.67 -14.98
C ARG A 33 20.59 -8.87 -16.26
N LEU A 34 20.49 -7.55 -16.14
CA LEU A 34 20.51 -6.61 -17.26
C LEU A 34 21.75 -5.71 -17.15
N THR A 35 22.60 -5.74 -18.16
CA THR A 35 23.77 -4.87 -18.27
C THR A 35 23.54 -3.84 -19.37
N LEU A 36 23.53 -2.55 -19.01
CA LEU A 36 23.32 -1.45 -19.95
C LEU A 36 24.08 -0.18 -19.58
N THR A 37 24.24 0.74 -20.54
CA THR A 37 24.50 2.17 -20.32
C THR A 37 23.27 2.98 -20.70
N ALA A 38 23.12 4.13 -20.05
CA ALA A 38 22.08 5.11 -20.35
C ALA A 38 22.68 6.51 -20.19
N ASP A 39 22.23 7.47 -20.98
CA ASP A 39 22.58 8.90 -20.86
C ASP A 39 21.60 9.69 -19.97
N VAL A 40 20.50 9.07 -19.56
CA VAL A 40 19.44 9.66 -18.72
C VAL A 40 19.27 8.98 -17.38
N SER A 41 18.68 9.70 -16.42
CA SER A 41 18.20 9.15 -15.15
C SER A 41 16.73 8.78 -15.28
N GLY A 42 16.31 7.66 -14.70
CA GLY A 42 14.91 7.27 -14.65
C GLY A 42 14.68 5.85 -14.17
N LEU A 43 13.44 5.37 -14.27
CA LEU A 43 13.10 3.98 -13.97
C LEU A 43 13.20 3.15 -15.24
N VAL A 44 13.86 2.00 -15.13
CA VAL A 44 13.78 0.92 -16.12
C VAL A 44 12.91 -0.19 -15.55
N GLN A 45 12.00 -0.72 -16.34
CA GLN A 45 11.13 -1.82 -15.94
C GLN A 45 11.31 -2.98 -16.91
N VAL A 46 11.51 -4.18 -16.39
CA VAL A 46 11.65 -5.38 -17.21
C VAL A 46 10.47 -6.29 -16.94
N PHE A 47 9.65 -6.54 -17.95
CA PHE A 47 8.55 -7.48 -17.92
C PHE A 47 9.03 -8.86 -18.36
N CYS A 48 8.57 -9.89 -17.66
CA CYS A 48 8.88 -11.28 -17.94
C CYS A 48 7.59 -12.01 -18.33
N ASP A 49 7.51 -12.53 -19.55
CA ASP A 49 6.36 -13.33 -19.97
C ASP A 49 6.51 -14.77 -19.49
N ALA A 50 5.66 -15.18 -18.54
CA ALA A 50 5.59 -16.56 -18.03
C ALA A 50 4.49 -17.40 -18.73
N GLY A 51 4.13 -17.05 -19.97
CA GLY A 51 3.11 -17.71 -20.78
C GLY A 51 1.71 -17.08 -20.70
N ARG A 52 1.63 -15.82 -20.26
CA ARG A 52 0.37 -15.05 -20.11
C ARG A 52 0.42 -13.69 -20.84
N GLY A 53 1.52 -13.40 -21.52
CA GLY A 53 1.82 -12.06 -22.04
C GLY A 53 2.37 -11.13 -20.95
N PHE A 54 2.93 -10.00 -21.38
CA PHE A 54 3.51 -9.01 -20.48
C PHE A 54 2.45 -8.36 -19.57
N ASN A 55 2.69 -8.36 -18.26
CA ASN A 55 1.79 -7.79 -17.26
C ASN A 55 2.58 -7.23 -16.07
N GLU A 56 2.02 -6.25 -15.37
CA GLU A 56 2.72 -5.53 -14.28
C GLU A 56 3.12 -6.45 -13.11
N GLN A 57 2.37 -7.51 -12.86
CA GLN A 57 2.64 -8.45 -11.76
C GLN A 57 3.90 -9.29 -12.01
N GLU A 58 4.29 -9.45 -13.27
CA GLU A 58 5.45 -10.20 -13.73
C GLU A 58 6.51 -9.24 -14.28
N SER A 59 6.79 -8.18 -13.52
CA SER A 59 7.80 -7.18 -13.87
C SER A 59 8.71 -6.82 -12.70
N VAL A 60 9.91 -6.36 -13.01
CA VAL A 60 10.91 -5.88 -12.05
C VAL A 60 11.36 -4.48 -12.42
N VAL A 61 11.57 -3.62 -11.41
CA VAL A 61 11.90 -2.20 -11.62
C VAL A 61 13.28 -1.91 -11.05
N GLY A 62 14.08 -1.14 -11.80
CA GLY A 62 15.36 -0.60 -11.34
C GLY A 62 15.53 0.86 -11.69
N THR A 63 16.57 1.47 -11.14
CA THR A 63 16.89 2.89 -11.35
C THR A 63 18.12 3.03 -12.25
N LEU A 64 17.97 3.74 -13.36
CA LEU A 64 19.05 4.18 -14.24
C LEU A 64 19.63 5.52 -13.79
N ARG A 65 20.92 5.69 -14.05
CA ARG A 65 21.67 6.94 -13.89
C ARG A 65 22.58 7.08 -15.12
N PRO A 66 22.86 8.32 -15.57
CA PRO A 66 23.82 8.58 -16.63
C PRO A 66 25.16 7.93 -16.29
N THR A 67 25.62 7.02 -17.15
CA THR A 67 26.91 6.36 -16.99
C THR A 67 27.51 6.04 -18.34
N ALA A 68 28.80 6.36 -18.50
CA ALA A 68 29.58 5.97 -19.67
C ALA A 68 30.02 4.49 -19.60
N GLU A 69 30.09 3.92 -18.40
CA GLU A 69 30.46 2.52 -18.17
C GLU A 69 29.23 1.63 -18.02
N PRO A 70 29.24 0.40 -18.59
CA PRO A 70 28.14 -0.55 -18.46
C PRO A 70 27.82 -0.87 -17.00
N ARG A 71 26.56 -0.71 -16.63
CA ARG A 71 26.05 -1.03 -15.29
C ARG A 71 25.17 -2.26 -15.34
N THR A 72 25.40 -3.15 -14.38
CA THR A 72 24.59 -4.35 -14.18
C THR A 72 23.52 -4.10 -13.12
N LEU A 73 22.27 -4.41 -13.48
CA LEU A 73 21.12 -4.47 -12.59
C LEU A 73 20.71 -5.93 -12.43
N GLU A 74 20.36 -6.33 -11.20
CA GLU A 74 19.99 -7.70 -10.87
C GLU A 74 18.70 -7.71 -10.05
N TRP A 75 17.80 -8.62 -10.39
CA TRP A 75 16.55 -8.83 -9.68
C TRP A 75 16.28 -10.32 -9.47
N ASP A 76 15.67 -10.69 -8.35
CA ASP A 76 15.24 -12.08 -8.10
C ASP A 76 14.24 -12.53 -9.18
N LEU A 77 14.49 -13.68 -9.78
CA LEU A 77 13.66 -14.27 -10.83
C LEU A 77 13.10 -15.63 -10.34
N PRO A 78 11.77 -15.80 -10.23
CA PRO A 78 11.17 -17.07 -9.82
C PRO A 78 11.52 -18.23 -10.78
N ALA A 79 11.76 -19.43 -10.23
CA ALA A 79 12.00 -20.65 -11.00
C ALA A 79 10.72 -21.09 -11.76
N ARG A 80 10.57 -20.63 -13.01
CA ARG A 80 9.42 -20.89 -13.88
C ARG A 80 9.85 -21.02 -15.34
N ARG A 81 8.87 -21.29 -16.19
CA ARG A 81 9.00 -21.23 -17.64
C ARG A 81 8.78 -19.80 -18.13
N TYR A 82 9.74 -19.23 -18.87
CA TYR A 82 9.64 -17.91 -19.50
C TYR A 82 9.67 -18.02 -21.02
N THR A 83 8.83 -17.23 -21.69
CA THR A 83 8.65 -17.20 -23.15
C THR A 83 9.17 -15.91 -23.79
N GLY A 84 9.37 -14.85 -23.01
CA GLY A 84 9.91 -13.60 -23.52
C GLY A 84 10.17 -12.56 -22.43
N PHE A 85 10.83 -11.48 -22.82
CA PHE A 85 11.17 -10.35 -21.96
C PHE A 85 10.86 -9.04 -22.67
N ARG A 86 10.46 -7.99 -21.94
CA ARG A 86 10.29 -6.64 -22.47
C ARG A 86 10.99 -5.65 -21.55
N VAL A 87 11.79 -4.76 -22.10
CA VAL A 87 12.52 -3.73 -21.35
C VAL A 87 11.92 -2.37 -21.70
N ASP A 88 11.34 -1.73 -20.69
CA ASP A 88 10.69 -0.42 -20.78
C ASP A 88 11.64 0.62 -20.19
N PHE A 89 11.91 1.66 -20.98
CA PHE A 89 12.83 2.75 -20.65
C PHE A 89 12.11 3.95 -20.07
N PRO A 90 12.84 4.87 -19.40
CA PRO A 90 12.28 6.16 -18.98
C PRO A 90 11.60 6.91 -20.12
N ALA A 91 10.43 7.51 -19.83
CA ALA A 91 9.74 8.41 -20.76
C ALA A 91 10.60 9.65 -21.09
N GLY A 92 10.45 10.13 -22.32
CA GLY A 92 11.22 11.24 -22.88
C GLY A 92 12.45 10.78 -23.68
N ALA A 93 13.28 11.75 -24.08
CA ALA A 93 14.45 11.48 -24.90
C ALA A 93 15.53 10.75 -24.09
N GLY A 94 16.13 9.72 -24.68
CA GLY A 94 17.26 9.01 -24.07
C GLY A 94 17.92 8.04 -25.03
N ARG A 95 19.21 7.77 -24.83
CA ARG A 95 19.98 6.74 -25.53
C ARG A 95 20.36 5.63 -24.55
N TYR A 96 20.12 4.41 -24.98
CA TYR A 96 20.36 3.21 -24.19
C TYR A 96 21.16 2.22 -25.02
N THR A 97 22.24 1.70 -24.44
CA THR A 97 23.00 0.59 -25.03
C THR A 97 22.92 -0.59 -24.09
N LEU A 98 22.26 -1.66 -24.54
CA LEU A 98 22.15 -2.92 -23.82
C LEU A 98 23.28 -3.82 -24.26
N TYR A 99 24.03 -4.34 -23.30
CA TYR A 99 25.16 -5.26 -23.54
C TYR A 99 24.79 -6.70 -23.21
N ARG A 100 23.89 -6.92 -22.25
CA ARG A 100 23.52 -8.27 -21.84
C ARG A 100 22.17 -8.30 -21.14
N LEU A 101 21.35 -9.28 -21.48
CA LEU A 101 20.20 -9.70 -20.69
C LEU A 101 20.31 -11.20 -20.45
N ALA A 102 20.41 -11.62 -19.19
CA ALA A 102 20.69 -13.01 -18.85
C ALA A 102 19.97 -13.46 -17.58
N ILE A 103 19.68 -14.76 -17.51
CA ILE A 103 19.22 -15.44 -16.30
C ILE A 103 20.41 -16.14 -15.67
N VAL A 104 20.63 -15.88 -14.40
CA VAL A 104 21.79 -16.33 -13.63
C VAL A 104 21.30 -17.19 -12.48
N GLY A 105 21.93 -18.35 -12.25
CA GLY A 105 21.62 -19.24 -11.15
C GLY A 105 22.49 -19.00 -9.93
N GLU A 106 22.22 -19.77 -8.88
CA GLU A 106 22.98 -19.76 -7.62
C GLU A 106 24.49 -19.96 -7.84
N GLY A 107 25.30 -19.08 -7.24
CA GLY A 107 26.76 -19.05 -7.44
C GLY A 107 27.23 -18.25 -8.67
N GLY A 108 26.33 -17.51 -9.34
CA GLY A 108 26.69 -16.62 -10.44
C GLY A 108 26.87 -17.31 -11.80
N ARG A 109 26.47 -18.59 -11.91
CA ARG A 109 26.52 -19.35 -13.15
C ARG A 109 25.42 -18.88 -14.10
N ASP A 110 25.79 -18.58 -15.34
CA ASP A 110 24.81 -18.23 -16.37
C ASP A 110 23.96 -19.46 -16.74
N VAL A 111 22.64 -19.30 -16.67
CA VAL A 111 21.65 -20.35 -16.90
C VAL A 111 21.04 -20.22 -18.30
N ALA A 112 20.76 -18.99 -18.72
CA ALA A 112 20.32 -18.68 -20.07
C ALA A 112 20.68 -17.23 -20.45
N ASP A 113 21.14 -17.00 -21.67
CA ASP A 113 21.28 -15.67 -22.25
C ASP A 113 20.05 -15.36 -23.11
N VAL A 114 19.51 -14.15 -22.98
CA VAL A 114 18.43 -13.64 -23.82
C VAL A 114 19.07 -12.88 -24.98
N PRO A 115 18.94 -13.37 -26.23
CA PRO A 115 19.56 -12.70 -27.36
C PRO A 115 18.95 -11.31 -27.56
N LEU A 116 19.80 -10.29 -27.71
CA LEU A 116 19.33 -8.91 -27.92
C LEU A 116 18.85 -8.65 -29.36
N SER A 117 19.03 -9.63 -30.27
CA SER A 117 18.58 -9.60 -31.66
C SER A 117 18.21 -11.02 -32.14
N PRO A 118 17.13 -11.20 -32.94
CA PRO A 118 16.23 -10.16 -33.43
C PRO A 118 15.30 -9.65 -32.33
N VAL A 119 15.04 -8.33 -32.35
CA VAL A 119 14.03 -7.71 -31.51
C VAL A 119 12.64 -8.05 -32.05
N THR A 120 11.73 -8.51 -31.20
CA THR A 120 10.36 -8.86 -31.61
C THR A 120 9.40 -7.69 -31.59
N GLU A 121 9.66 -6.68 -30.77
CA GLU A 121 8.80 -5.50 -30.61
C GLU A 121 9.65 -4.24 -30.35
N LEU A 122 9.36 -3.16 -31.06
CA LEU A 122 9.95 -1.82 -30.88
C LEU A 122 8.82 -0.81 -30.82
N VAL A 123 8.67 -0.13 -29.69
CA VAL A 123 7.62 0.89 -29.48
C VAL A 123 8.26 2.16 -28.97
N GLN A 124 8.02 3.27 -29.68
CA GLN A 124 8.55 4.60 -29.36
C GLN A 124 10.06 4.64 -29.12
N VAL A 125 10.81 3.73 -29.77
CA VAL A 125 12.26 3.70 -29.81
C VAL A 125 12.72 3.50 -31.26
N ASN A 126 13.84 4.13 -31.60
CA ASN A 126 14.52 3.93 -32.87
C ASN A 126 15.72 3.00 -32.63
N LEU A 127 15.78 1.91 -33.39
CA LEU A 127 16.94 1.04 -33.41
C LEU A 127 18.09 1.75 -34.13
N VAL A 128 19.16 2.07 -33.40
CA VAL A 128 20.38 2.67 -33.95
C VAL A 128 21.29 1.58 -34.48
N GLU A 129 21.51 0.53 -33.70
CA GLU A 129 22.28 -0.65 -34.08
C GLU A 129 21.78 -1.89 -33.32
N GLY A 130 21.62 -3.02 -34.01
CA GLY A 130 21.15 -4.27 -33.41
C GLY A 130 22.05 -5.46 -33.74
N ARG A 131 22.74 -5.98 -32.72
CA ARG A 131 23.54 -7.20 -32.75
C ARG A 131 23.08 -8.14 -31.64
N VAL A 132 23.54 -9.40 -31.68
CA VAL A 132 23.16 -10.42 -30.68
C VAL A 132 23.69 -10.06 -29.28
N ASP A 133 24.84 -9.40 -29.22
CA ASP A 133 25.60 -9.03 -28.02
C ASP A 133 25.52 -7.53 -27.67
N ARG A 134 24.87 -6.72 -28.52
CA ARG A 134 24.73 -5.28 -28.29
C ARG A 134 23.52 -4.71 -29.01
N LEU A 135 22.74 -3.93 -28.28
CA LEU A 135 21.58 -3.22 -28.83
C LEU A 135 21.63 -1.74 -28.45
N ASP A 136 21.76 -0.89 -29.46
CA ASP A 136 21.73 0.57 -29.32
C ASP A 136 20.36 1.09 -29.74
N VAL A 137 19.64 1.70 -28.81
CA VAL A 137 18.31 2.28 -29.04
C VAL A 137 18.24 3.74 -28.59
N ALA A 138 17.43 4.53 -29.28
CA ALA A 138 17.18 5.93 -28.94
C ALA A 138 15.68 6.22 -28.87
N ALA A 139 15.22 6.76 -27.76
CA ALA A 139 13.86 7.26 -27.59
C ALA A 139 13.78 8.75 -27.96
N PRO A 140 12.74 9.19 -28.71
CA PRO A 140 12.49 10.60 -28.99
C PRO A 140 11.93 11.34 -27.76
N ALA A 141 11.96 12.68 -27.78
CA ALA A 141 11.56 13.52 -26.64
C ALA A 141 10.08 13.40 -26.24
N ASP A 142 9.22 12.98 -27.17
CA ASP A 142 7.79 12.79 -26.98
C ASP A 142 7.40 11.33 -26.65
N ALA A 143 8.38 10.43 -26.49
CA ALA A 143 8.13 9.05 -26.09
C ALA A 143 7.52 8.99 -24.68
N ALA A 144 6.28 8.50 -24.59
CA ALA A 144 5.59 8.26 -23.34
C ALA A 144 5.89 6.87 -22.77
N ASP A 145 6.13 5.88 -23.63
CA ASP A 145 6.35 4.48 -23.29
C ASP A 145 7.38 3.81 -24.23
N PRO A 146 8.66 4.23 -24.18
CA PRO A 146 9.71 3.65 -25.02
C PRO A 146 10.10 2.25 -24.54
N HIS A 147 9.92 1.21 -25.37
CA HIS A 147 10.26 -0.16 -24.98
C HIS A 147 10.72 -1.08 -26.11
N VAL A 148 11.41 -2.15 -25.71
CA VAL A 148 11.96 -3.20 -26.58
C VAL A 148 11.52 -4.56 -26.07
N GLY A 149 10.95 -5.40 -26.94
CA GLY A 149 10.54 -6.77 -26.63
C GLY A 149 11.44 -7.84 -27.26
N TYR A 150 11.64 -8.93 -26.53
CA TYR A 150 12.42 -10.11 -26.90
C TYR A 150 11.56 -11.37 -26.75
N GLY A 151 11.27 -12.06 -27.85
CA GLY A 151 10.68 -13.40 -27.83
C GLY A 151 11.76 -14.46 -27.78
N LEU A 152 11.64 -15.44 -26.89
CA LEU A 152 12.54 -16.59 -26.85
C LEU A 152 12.05 -17.66 -27.84
N ALA A 153 12.95 -18.15 -28.71
CA ALA A 153 12.63 -19.20 -29.68
C ALA A 153 12.30 -20.54 -29.00
N GLU A 154 12.97 -20.84 -27.89
CA GLU A 154 12.65 -21.93 -26.97
C GLU A 154 12.43 -21.34 -25.58
N PHE A 155 11.39 -21.78 -24.88
CA PHE A 155 11.12 -21.31 -23.52
C PHE A 155 12.28 -21.69 -22.59
N VAL A 156 12.64 -20.81 -21.66
CA VAL A 156 13.61 -21.13 -20.61
C VAL A 156 12.87 -21.77 -19.45
N ASP A 157 13.09 -23.05 -19.19
CA ASP A 157 12.50 -23.77 -18.06
C ASP A 157 13.48 -23.80 -16.88
N LEU A 158 13.20 -22.98 -15.87
CA LEU A 158 14.02 -22.91 -14.65
C LEU A 158 13.60 -23.93 -13.58
N LEU A 159 12.64 -24.81 -13.88
CA LEU A 159 12.29 -25.91 -12.98
C LEU A 159 13.27 -27.09 -13.17
N PRO A 160 13.85 -27.66 -12.10
CA PRO A 160 14.77 -28.77 -12.24
C PRO A 160 14.12 -29.96 -12.98
N PRO A 161 14.78 -30.55 -14.01
CA PRO A 161 14.25 -31.72 -14.68
C PRO A 161 14.06 -32.86 -13.69
N GLY A 162 12.85 -33.41 -13.64
CA GLY A 162 12.48 -34.48 -12.71
C GLY A 162 12.25 -34.01 -11.27
N PHE A 163 12.07 -32.71 -11.01
CA PHE A 163 11.72 -32.16 -9.68
C PHE A 163 10.56 -32.93 -9.01
N ALA A 164 9.51 -33.25 -9.76
CA ALA A 164 8.41 -34.06 -9.25
C ALA A 164 8.87 -35.48 -8.82
N GLY A 165 9.80 -36.09 -9.55
CA GLY A 165 10.36 -37.42 -9.27
C GLY A 165 11.44 -37.43 -8.17
N SER A 166 12.18 -36.34 -7.98
CA SER A 166 13.13 -36.18 -6.87
C SER A 166 12.40 -35.91 -5.56
N VAL A 167 11.38 -35.05 -5.58
CA VAL A 167 10.43 -34.86 -4.47
C VAL A 167 9.76 -36.19 -4.14
N ALA A 168 9.21 -36.92 -5.12
CA ALA A 168 8.61 -38.22 -4.88
C ALA A 168 9.60 -39.21 -4.24
N ARG A 169 10.83 -39.37 -4.77
CA ARG A 169 11.83 -40.29 -4.19
C ARG A 169 12.26 -39.93 -2.78
N ARG A 170 12.38 -38.63 -2.46
CA ARG A 170 12.83 -38.16 -1.14
C ARG A 170 11.74 -38.30 -0.10
N TYR A 171 10.50 -37.98 -0.47
CA TYR A 171 9.40 -37.92 0.50
C TYR A 171 8.59 -39.22 0.56
N LEU A 172 8.40 -39.99 -0.52
CA LEU A 172 7.63 -41.25 -0.47
C LEU A 172 8.10 -42.28 0.59
N PRO A 173 9.41 -42.48 0.86
CA PRO A 173 9.84 -43.36 1.96
C PRO A 173 9.56 -42.75 3.34
N ILE A 174 9.63 -41.42 3.47
CA ILE A 174 9.25 -40.72 4.71
C ILE A 174 7.73 -40.83 4.94
N TRP A 175 6.94 -40.70 3.88
CA TRP A 175 5.50 -40.95 3.87
C TRP A 175 5.18 -42.38 4.31
N GLY A 176 5.88 -43.38 3.75
CA GLY A 176 5.73 -44.78 4.11
C GLY A 176 6.11 -45.06 5.57
N ALA A 177 7.24 -44.52 6.04
CA ALA A 177 7.72 -44.70 7.40
C ALA A 177 6.82 -44.01 8.44
N ALA A 178 6.36 -42.78 8.17
CA ALA A 178 5.41 -42.09 9.03
C ALA A 178 4.08 -42.84 9.10
N TRP A 179 3.56 -43.32 7.97
CA TRP A 179 2.35 -44.13 7.93
C TRP A 179 2.48 -45.43 8.72
N LEU A 180 3.60 -46.15 8.58
CA LEU A 180 3.89 -47.37 9.35
C LEU A 180 4.06 -47.08 10.85
N ALA A 181 4.77 -46.02 11.21
CA ALA A 181 4.96 -45.58 12.59
C ALA A 181 3.62 -45.21 13.25
N LEU A 182 2.71 -44.54 12.55
CA LEU A 182 1.38 -44.22 13.09
C LEU A 182 0.42 -45.41 13.10
N MET A 183 0.56 -46.38 12.20
CA MET A 183 -0.15 -47.66 12.35
C MET A 183 0.37 -48.44 13.57
N ALA A 184 1.68 -48.39 13.83
CA ALA A 184 2.29 -48.99 15.01
C ALA A 184 1.89 -48.26 16.30
N ILE A 185 1.92 -46.92 16.32
CA ILE A 185 1.49 -46.09 17.45
C ILE A 185 -0.02 -46.17 17.64
N GLY A 186 -0.84 -46.19 16.59
CA GLY A 186 -2.28 -46.41 16.66
C GLY A 186 -2.63 -47.82 17.16
N GLY A 187 -1.83 -48.81 16.78
CA GLY A 187 -1.85 -50.17 17.33
C GLY A 187 -1.48 -50.20 18.81
N LEU A 188 -0.40 -49.51 19.21
CA LEU A 188 0.04 -49.39 20.60
C LEU A 188 -0.95 -48.60 21.45
N ALA A 189 -1.46 -47.47 20.96
CA ALA A 189 -2.45 -46.63 21.63
C ALA A 189 -3.78 -47.37 21.79
N SER A 190 -4.17 -48.20 20.82
CA SER A 190 -5.35 -49.08 21.00
C SER A 190 -5.13 -50.20 22.02
N ARG A 191 -3.87 -50.51 22.38
CA ARG A 191 -3.49 -51.46 23.43
C ARG A 191 -3.25 -50.80 24.78
N VAL A 192 -2.84 -49.53 24.81
CA VAL A 192 -2.47 -48.77 26.02
C VAL A 192 -3.61 -47.84 26.48
N ALA A 193 -4.56 -47.48 25.62
CA ALA A 193 -5.74 -46.70 26.00
C ALA A 193 -6.81 -47.58 26.69
N ALA A 194 -6.49 -48.03 27.90
CA ALA A 194 -7.47 -47.98 28.98
C ALA A 194 -7.60 -46.51 29.44
N PRO A 195 -8.80 -46.05 29.83
CA PRO A 195 -9.20 -44.65 29.69
C PRO A 195 -8.55 -43.76 30.76
N ARG A 196 -7.72 -42.82 30.33
CA ARG A 196 -7.41 -41.59 31.09
C ARG A 196 -7.69 -40.32 30.29
N VAL A 197 -8.61 -40.41 29.34
CA VAL A 197 -9.32 -39.21 28.87
C VAL A 197 -10.42 -38.94 29.90
N PRO A 198 -10.59 -37.71 30.42
CA PRO A 198 -11.62 -37.42 31.42
C PRO A 198 -12.97 -37.93 30.93
N GLY A 199 -13.59 -38.85 31.68
CA GLY A 199 -14.80 -39.55 31.24
C GLY A 199 -15.95 -38.64 30.83
N ALA A 200 -15.95 -37.40 31.34
CA ALA A 200 -16.91 -36.35 30.97
C ALA A 200 -16.82 -35.93 29.50
N LEU A 201 -15.62 -35.80 28.91
CA LEU A 201 -15.41 -35.36 27.53
C LEU A 201 -15.83 -36.43 26.52
N VAL A 202 -15.51 -37.70 26.83
CA VAL A 202 -15.91 -38.86 26.03
C VAL A 202 -17.42 -39.09 26.15
N ALA A 203 -17.98 -39.01 27.36
CA ALA A 203 -19.42 -39.12 27.57
C ALA A 203 -20.21 -37.99 26.89
N TRP A 204 -19.67 -36.77 26.89
CA TRP A 204 -20.25 -35.63 26.17
C TRP A 204 -20.19 -35.85 24.65
N ALA A 205 -19.05 -36.27 24.09
CA ALA A 205 -18.92 -36.57 22.66
C ALA A 205 -19.80 -37.75 22.19
N HIS A 206 -20.12 -38.69 23.08
CA HIS A 206 -21.05 -39.77 22.79
C HIS A 206 -22.52 -39.33 22.76
N ARG A 207 -22.91 -38.34 23.58
CA ARG A 207 -24.29 -37.84 23.71
C ARG A 207 -24.59 -36.62 22.84
N ALA A 208 -23.58 -35.87 22.42
CA ALA A 208 -23.76 -34.66 21.62
C ALA A 208 -24.21 -34.99 20.18
N PRO A 209 -25.22 -34.29 19.64
CA PRO A 209 -25.59 -34.44 18.25
C PRO A 209 -24.40 -34.06 17.33
N PRO A 210 -24.24 -34.70 16.15
CA PRO A 210 -23.09 -34.48 15.27
C PRO A 210 -22.84 -33.01 14.92
N ALA A 211 -23.92 -32.22 14.79
CA ALA A 211 -23.84 -30.79 14.55
C ALA A 211 -23.16 -30.02 15.71
N ALA A 212 -23.36 -30.44 16.96
CA ALA A 212 -22.74 -29.81 18.12
C ALA A 212 -21.25 -30.12 18.24
N LEU A 213 -20.81 -31.32 17.84
CA LEU A 213 -19.38 -31.66 17.77
C LEU A 213 -18.67 -30.89 16.66
N VAL A 214 -19.30 -30.74 15.49
CA VAL A 214 -18.78 -29.93 14.39
C VAL A 214 -18.74 -28.45 14.79
N ALA A 215 -19.79 -27.94 15.43
CA ALA A 215 -19.83 -26.57 15.92
C ALA A 215 -18.79 -26.31 17.01
N ALA A 216 -18.59 -27.24 17.95
CA ALA A 216 -17.59 -27.10 19.00
C ALA A 216 -16.16 -27.17 18.47
N ALA A 217 -15.88 -28.05 17.50
CA ALA A 217 -14.58 -28.13 16.84
C ALA A 217 -14.31 -26.87 15.99
N ALA A 218 -15.32 -26.38 15.27
CA ALA A 218 -15.24 -25.14 14.52
C ALA A 218 -15.02 -23.93 15.46
N LEU A 219 -15.74 -23.87 16.59
CA LEU A 219 -15.58 -22.83 17.58
C LEU A 219 -14.19 -22.86 18.22
N ALA A 220 -13.69 -24.04 18.58
CA ALA A 220 -12.34 -24.21 19.12
C ALA A 220 -11.26 -23.82 18.10
N ALA A 221 -11.39 -24.25 16.85
CA ALA A 221 -10.48 -23.85 15.77
C ALA A 221 -10.54 -22.34 15.49
N THR A 222 -11.73 -21.74 15.55
CA THR A 222 -11.93 -20.28 15.40
C THR A 222 -11.29 -19.54 16.57
N LEU A 223 -11.48 -19.99 17.81
CA LEU A 223 -10.88 -19.39 19.00
C LEU A 223 -9.35 -19.51 19.02
N VAL A 224 -8.79 -20.64 18.58
CA VAL A 224 -7.34 -20.85 18.43
C VAL A 224 -6.78 -19.99 17.30
N SER A 225 -7.49 -19.90 16.18
CA SER A 225 -7.12 -19.00 15.07
C SER A 225 -7.21 -17.53 15.43
N ALA A 226 -8.18 -17.15 16.27
CA ALA A 226 -8.39 -15.79 16.75
C ALA A 226 -7.64 -15.50 18.07
N TYR A 227 -6.89 -16.45 18.62
CA TYR A 227 -6.17 -16.33 19.89
C TYR A 227 -5.28 -15.07 19.98
N PRO A 228 -4.49 -14.71 18.94
CA PRO A 228 -3.68 -13.48 18.96
C PRO A 228 -4.54 -12.20 18.98
N VAL A 229 -5.73 -12.26 18.40
CA VAL A 229 -6.66 -11.12 18.31
C VAL A 229 -7.46 -10.95 19.59
N LEU A 230 -7.93 -12.06 20.16
CA LEU A 230 -8.80 -12.09 21.34
C LEU A 230 -8.04 -11.87 22.64
N LEU A 231 -6.77 -12.32 22.74
CA LEU A 231 -6.03 -12.34 24.01
C LEU A 231 -4.76 -11.47 24.01
N LEU A 232 -4.23 -11.06 22.85
CA LEU A 232 -3.08 -10.14 22.77
C LEU A 232 -3.47 -8.72 22.30
N GLY A 233 -4.78 -8.42 22.23
CA GLY A 233 -5.29 -7.07 21.93
C GLY A 233 -5.08 -6.59 20.49
N ARG A 234 -4.73 -7.48 19.56
CA ARG A 234 -4.44 -7.13 18.15
C ARG A 234 -5.68 -7.34 17.27
N SER A 235 -6.54 -6.33 17.18
CA SER A 235 -7.76 -6.37 16.36
C SER A 235 -7.49 -6.61 14.85
N PHE A 236 -8.37 -7.39 14.19
CA PHE A 236 -8.44 -7.55 12.73
C PHE A 236 -8.89 -6.26 12.00
N VAL A 237 -9.46 -5.30 12.73
CA VAL A 237 -10.15 -4.11 12.17
C VAL A 237 -9.64 -2.80 12.81
N SER A 238 -8.56 -2.85 13.61
CA SER A 238 -8.03 -1.63 14.25
C SER A 238 -7.32 -0.73 13.22
N PRO A 239 -7.62 0.58 13.21
CA PRO A 239 -6.89 1.59 12.42
C PRO A 239 -5.37 1.64 12.68
N ASN A 240 -4.91 1.13 13.84
CA ASN A 240 -3.48 0.99 14.14
C ASN A 240 -2.82 -0.22 13.45
N ASN A 241 -3.59 -1.01 12.71
CA ASN A 241 -3.09 -2.04 11.81
C ASN A 241 -3.27 -1.64 10.34
N GLY A 242 -2.94 -0.38 10.00
CA GLY A 242 -2.42 0.13 8.72
C GLY A 242 -2.84 -0.58 7.42
N MET A 243 -3.54 0.15 6.56
CA MET A 243 -4.06 -0.29 5.26
C MET A 243 -2.97 -0.85 4.32
N ALA A 244 -2.91 -2.19 4.21
CA ALA A 244 -2.59 -2.94 3.00
C ALA A 244 -2.79 -4.43 3.30
N HIS A 245 -3.52 -5.16 2.44
CA HIS A 245 -3.96 -6.57 2.58
C HIS A 245 -5.21 -6.82 3.43
N VAL A 246 -6.34 -6.19 3.06
CA VAL A 246 -7.66 -6.70 3.46
C VAL A 246 -8.08 -7.89 2.60
N HIS A 247 -7.63 -7.96 1.34
CA HIS A 247 -8.16 -8.93 0.37
C HIS A 247 -7.66 -10.36 0.60
N ASP A 248 -6.38 -10.56 0.91
CA ASP A 248 -5.80 -11.91 1.05
C ASP A 248 -6.16 -12.57 2.39
N VAL A 249 -6.19 -11.80 3.48
CA VAL A 249 -6.45 -12.32 4.84
C VAL A 249 -7.93 -12.67 5.00
N PHE A 250 -8.84 -11.86 4.47
CA PHE A 250 -10.29 -12.06 4.60
C PHE A 250 -10.80 -13.21 3.72
N ILE A 251 -10.26 -13.35 2.50
CA ILE A 251 -10.59 -14.47 1.60
C ILE A 251 -10.03 -15.79 2.17
N SER A 252 -8.82 -15.79 2.72
CA SER A 252 -8.21 -17.01 3.31
C SER A 252 -8.98 -17.52 4.54
N ALA A 253 -9.47 -16.62 5.39
CA ALA A 253 -10.27 -16.99 6.57
C ALA A 253 -11.71 -17.42 6.22
N SER A 254 -12.27 -16.93 5.11
CA SER A 254 -13.65 -17.24 4.71
C SER A 254 -13.76 -18.52 3.88
N VAL A 255 -12.70 -18.97 3.20
CA VAL A 255 -12.71 -20.23 2.42
C VAL A 255 -13.04 -21.47 3.26
N PRO A 256 -12.45 -21.69 4.44
CA PRO A 256 -12.84 -22.81 5.31
C PRO A 256 -14.29 -22.72 5.81
N LEU A 257 -14.78 -21.51 6.10
CA LEU A 257 -16.17 -21.28 6.52
C LEU A 257 -17.15 -21.52 5.37
N LEU A 258 -16.82 -21.10 4.15
CA LEU A 258 -17.60 -21.35 2.94
C LEU A 258 -17.63 -22.85 2.60
N LEU A 259 -16.51 -23.54 2.75
CA LEU A 259 -16.42 -25.00 2.56
C LEU A 259 -17.23 -25.75 3.62
N MET A 260 -17.26 -25.27 4.87
CA MET A 260 -18.16 -25.78 5.92
C MET A 260 -19.63 -25.57 5.58
N VAL A 261 -20.03 -24.37 5.12
CA VAL A 261 -21.42 -24.08 4.72
C VAL A 261 -21.83 -24.93 3.51
N CYS A 262 -20.96 -25.08 2.51
CA CYS A 262 -21.17 -25.96 1.37
C CYS A 262 -21.26 -27.43 1.78
N ALA A 263 -20.42 -27.91 2.71
CA ALA A 263 -20.45 -29.29 3.20
C ALA A 263 -21.70 -29.59 4.04
N VAL A 264 -22.14 -28.64 4.88
CA VAL A 264 -23.39 -28.74 5.68
C VAL A 264 -24.62 -28.67 4.77
N GLY A 265 -24.64 -27.75 3.79
CA GLY A 265 -25.69 -27.65 2.76
C GLY A 265 -25.77 -28.91 1.89
N ALA A 266 -24.63 -29.47 1.48
CA ALA A 266 -24.56 -30.75 0.75
C ALA A 266 -25.06 -31.93 1.61
N SER A 267 -24.79 -31.91 2.91
CA SER A 267 -25.27 -32.88 3.89
C SER A 267 -26.79 -32.82 4.07
N ALA A 268 -27.39 -31.62 3.97
CA ALA A 268 -28.82 -31.39 4.08
C ALA A 268 -29.60 -31.74 2.78
N LEU A 269 -28.93 -31.74 1.62
CA LEU A 269 -29.57 -31.90 0.30
C LEU A 269 -29.40 -33.31 -0.34
N SER A 270 -28.77 -34.29 0.32
CA SER A 270 -28.37 -35.55 -0.34
C SER A 270 -28.55 -36.82 0.50
N ASP A 271 -29.49 -37.68 0.06
CA ASP A 271 -29.79 -39.00 0.63
C ASP A 271 -28.93 -40.17 0.12
N ARG A 272 -28.08 -39.98 -0.91
CA ARG A 272 -27.32 -41.08 -1.55
C ARG A 272 -25.82 -40.83 -1.67
N ARG A 273 -25.04 -41.85 -1.29
CA ARG A 273 -23.56 -41.91 -1.24
C ARG A 273 -22.84 -41.43 -2.52
N GLN A 274 -23.44 -41.61 -3.70
CA GLN A 274 -22.89 -41.15 -4.98
C GLN A 274 -22.95 -39.63 -5.16
N ARG A 275 -23.97 -38.96 -4.59
CA ARG A 275 -24.10 -37.49 -4.64
C ARG A 275 -23.13 -36.80 -3.68
N THR A 276 -22.80 -37.41 -2.54
CA THR A 276 -21.76 -36.91 -1.62
C THR A 276 -20.37 -36.93 -2.25
N LEU A 277 -20.05 -37.98 -3.03
CA LEU A 277 -18.81 -38.07 -3.81
C LEU A 277 -18.76 -37.00 -4.92
N LEU A 278 -19.89 -36.79 -5.62
CA LEU A 278 -19.98 -35.78 -6.68
C LEU A 278 -19.84 -34.35 -6.12
N VAL A 279 -20.49 -34.04 -4.99
CA VAL A 279 -20.39 -32.72 -4.36
C VAL A 279 -19.02 -32.50 -3.73
N GLY A 280 -18.40 -33.54 -3.13
CA GLY A 280 -17.01 -33.49 -2.68
C GLY A 280 -16.04 -33.23 -3.83
N ALA A 281 -16.26 -33.86 -5.00
CA ALA A 281 -15.49 -33.61 -6.21
C ALA A 281 -15.71 -32.20 -6.78
N LEU A 282 -16.94 -31.69 -6.77
CA LEU A 282 -17.25 -30.32 -7.21
C LEU A 282 -16.67 -29.25 -6.26
N CYS A 283 -16.74 -29.46 -4.94
CA CYS A 283 -16.08 -28.60 -3.96
C CYS A 283 -14.55 -28.66 -4.12
N ALA A 284 -14.00 -29.83 -4.45
CA ALA A 284 -12.59 -29.98 -4.75
C ALA A 284 -12.18 -29.22 -6.03
N VAL A 285 -12.98 -29.30 -7.09
CA VAL A 285 -12.76 -28.51 -8.31
C VAL A 285 -12.89 -27.01 -8.04
N ALA A 286 -13.87 -26.58 -7.24
CA ALA A 286 -14.06 -25.18 -6.87
C ALA A 286 -12.91 -24.64 -6.01
N ALA A 287 -12.46 -25.39 -4.99
CA ALA A 287 -11.30 -25.04 -4.16
C ALA A 287 -10.01 -25.00 -4.99
N TRP A 288 -9.80 -25.97 -5.89
CA TRP A 288 -8.67 -25.95 -6.83
C TRP A 288 -8.72 -24.70 -7.72
N ARG A 289 -9.87 -24.35 -8.30
CA ARG A 289 -10.03 -23.13 -9.11
C ARG A 289 -9.77 -21.86 -8.30
N LEU A 290 -10.26 -21.78 -7.07
CA LEU A 290 -10.06 -20.64 -6.18
C LEU A 290 -8.58 -20.46 -5.83
N LEU A 291 -7.87 -21.55 -5.55
CA LEU A 291 -6.43 -21.54 -5.25
C LEU A 291 -5.57 -21.22 -6.48
N ILE A 292 -5.97 -21.64 -7.69
CA ILE A 292 -5.37 -21.16 -8.95
C ILE A 292 -5.58 -19.64 -9.12
N ARG A 293 -6.72 -19.10 -8.68
CA ARG A 293 -6.99 -17.65 -8.70
C ARG A 293 -6.22 -16.89 -7.62
N VAL A 294 -5.93 -17.50 -6.46
CA VAL A 294 -5.04 -16.91 -5.44
C VAL A 294 -3.57 -16.92 -5.89
N ARG A 295 -3.15 -17.93 -6.67
CA ARG A 295 -1.86 -17.96 -7.39
C ARG A 295 -1.67 -16.79 -8.38
N PHE A 296 -2.74 -16.05 -8.71
CA PHE A 296 -2.71 -14.82 -9.51
C PHE A 296 -2.43 -13.55 -8.68
N LEU A 297 -2.42 -13.62 -7.34
CA LEU A 297 -2.31 -12.45 -6.46
C LEU A 297 -1.02 -12.42 -5.64
N ALA A 298 -0.31 -13.55 -5.50
CA ALA A 298 0.98 -13.63 -4.81
C ALA A 298 1.94 -14.57 -5.57
N SER A 299 3.20 -14.14 -5.76
CA SER A 299 4.22 -14.88 -6.51
C SER A 299 4.70 -16.13 -5.74
N PRO A 300 4.47 -17.37 -6.25
CA PRO A 300 4.79 -18.59 -5.49
C PRO A 300 6.24 -19.09 -5.57
N ALA A 301 6.68 -19.74 -4.48
CA ALA A 301 7.81 -20.68 -4.40
C ALA A 301 7.38 -22.17 -4.56
N GLY A 302 6.13 -22.44 -4.97
CA GLY A 302 5.66 -23.77 -5.40
C GLY A 302 5.03 -24.63 -4.30
N PHE A 303 5.07 -24.19 -3.03
CA PHE A 303 4.47 -24.88 -1.89
C PHE A 303 2.92 -24.85 -1.89
N GLU A 304 2.34 -23.80 -2.44
CA GLU A 304 0.90 -23.51 -2.47
C GLU A 304 0.11 -24.60 -3.20
N VAL A 305 0.75 -25.27 -4.18
CA VAL A 305 0.18 -26.43 -4.88
C VAL A 305 0.07 -27.63 -3.93
N TYR A 306 1.08 -27.87 -3.09
CA TYR A 306 1.06 -28.95 -2.10
C TYR A 306 0.04 -28.71 -0.99
N ALA A 307 -0.05 -27.46 -0.49
CA ALA A 307 -1.07 -27.06 0.47
C ALA A 307 -2.49 -27.22 -0.09
N ALA A 308 -2.69 -26.86 -1.37
CA ALA A 308 -3.95 -27.08 -2.06
C ALA A 308 -4.34 -28.57 -2.10
N TRP A 309 -3.42 -29.45 -2.52
CA TRP A 309 -3.67 -30.88 -2.57
C TRP A 309 -3.94 -31.50 -1.19
N ALA A 310 -3.27 -31.03 -0.15
CA ALA A 310 -3.48 -31.45 1.24
C ALA A 310 -4.88 -31.06 1.77
N VAL A 311 -5.31 -29.82 1.53
CA VAL A 311 -6.66 -29.35 1.89
C VAL A 311 -7.74 -30.09 1.10
N LEU A 312 -7.51 -30.33 -0.20
CA LEU A 312 -8.40 -31.09 -1.07
C LEU A 312 -8.61 -32.52 -0.57
N SER A 313 -7.52 -33.20 -0.22
CA SER A 313 -7.59 -34.58 0.28
C SER A 313 -8.21 -34.64 1.68
N ALA A 314 -7.97 -33.65 2.56
CA ALA A 314 -8.66 -33.54 3.83
C ALA A 314 -10.18 -33.35 3.65
N CYS A 315 -10.62 -32.52 2.70
CA CYS A 315 -12.04 -32.30 2.40
C CYS A 315 -12.73 -33.57 1.86
N VAL A 316 -12.07 -34.29 0.94
CA VAL A 316 -12.59 -35.55 0.40
C VAL A 316 -12.71 -36.63 1.49
N LEU A 317 -11.70 -36.76 2.34
CA LEU A 317 -11.71 -37.71 3.45
C LEU A 317 -12.77 -37.36 4.50
N LEU A 318 -12.98 -36.06 4.78
CA LEU A 318 -14.05 -35.60 5.65
C LEU A 318 -15.43 -36.03 5.12
N ALA A 319 -15.68 -35.83 3.82
CA ALA A 319 -16.91 -36.24 3.14
C ALA A 319 -17.15 -37.77 3.22
N LEU A 320 -16.09 -38.57 3.10
CA LEU A 320 -16.14 -40.03 3.22
C LEU A 320 -16.45 -40.52 4.64
N LEU A 321 -16.14 -39.71 5.67
CA LEU A 321 -16.42 -40.03 7.07
C LEU A 321 -17.86 -39.67 7.51
N VAL A 322 -18.54 -38.74 6.82
CA VAL A 322 -19.89 -38.25 7.21
C VAL A 322 -20.90 -39.36 7.49
N PRO A 323 -21.04 -40.42 6.65
CA PRO A 323 -22.01 -41.49 6.93
C PRO A 323 -21.71 -42.27 8.21
N ARG A 324 -20.43 -42.44 8.55
CA ARG A 324 -20.00 -43.13 9.78
C ARG A 324 -20.13 -42.25 11.02
N ILE A 325 -19.87 -40.95 10.87
CA ILE A 325 -20.13 -39.94 11.90
C ILE A 325 -21.61 -39.95 12.29
N ARG A 326 -22.51 -40.01 11.28
CA ARG A 326 -23.96 -40.12 11.47
C ARG A 326 -24.37 -41.46 12.11
N ALA A 327 -23.71 -42.56 11.73
CA ALA A 327 -23.96 -43.89 12.29
C ALA A 327 -23.40 -44.08 13.72
N GLY A 328 -22.79 -43.07 14.32
CA GLY A 328 -22.34 -43.15 15.71
C GLY A 328 -20.89 -43.59 15.93
N ASP A 329 -20.09 -43.75 14.86
CA ASP A 329 -18.70 -44.20 14.98
C ASP A 329 -17.80 -43.13 15.61
N THR A 330 -17.38 -43.36 16.86
CA THR A 330 -16.50 -42.46 17.62
C THR A 330 -15.15 -42.22 16.95
N THR A 331 -14.60 -43.23 16.25
CA THR A 331 -13.32 -43.09 15.53
C THR A 331 -13.50 -42.16 14.33
N ALA A 332 -14.61 -42.29 13.61
CA ALA A 332 -14.95 -41.42 12.49
C ALA A 332 -15.24 -39.98 12.94
N ARG A 333 -15.89 -39.79 14.10
CA ARG A 333 -16.12 -38.46 14.70
C ARG A 333 -14.83 -37.75 15.05
N PHE A 334 -13.90 -38.46 15.70
CA PHE A 334 -12.61 -37.91 16.07
C PHE A 334 -11.72 -37.60 14.85
N ALA A 335 -11.66 -38.52 13.88
CA ALA A 335 -10.95 -38.30 12.62
C ALA A 335 -11.54 -37.13 11.81
N GLY A 336 -12.86 -36.98 11.80
CA GLY A 336 -13.54 -35.87 11.15
C GLY A 336 -13.24 -34.53 11.82
N GLY A 337 -13.25 -34.47 13.17
CA GLY A 337 -12.87 -33.27 13.92
C GLY A 337 -11.42 -32.84 13.66
N LEU A 338 -10.50 -33.80 13.59
CA LEU A 338 -9.08 -33.52 13.33
C LEU A 338 -8.84 -33.03 11.88
N LEU A 339 -9.48 -33.65 10.88
CA LEU A 339 -9.42 -33.17 9.50
C LEU A 339 -10.02 -31.78 9.35
N LEU A 340 -11.12 -31.50 10.05
CA LEU A 340 -11.73 -30.17 10.06
C LEU A 340 -10.76 -29.14 10.65
N ALA A 341 -10.09 -29.46 11.76
CA ALA A 341 -9.04 -28.61 12.31
C ALA A 341 -7.90 -28.38 11.29
N CYS A 342 -7.43 -29.43 10.59
CA CYS A 342 -6.40 -29.30 9.57
C CYS A 342 -6.81 -28.47 8.33
N VAL A 343 -8.10 -28.42 7.99
CA VAL A 343 -8.61 -27.54 6.92
C VAL A 343 -8.70 -26.08 7.40
N LEU A 344 -8.90 -25.87 8.70
CA LEU A 344 -9.03 -24.54 9.33
C LEU A 344 -7.67 -23.92 9.73
N LEU A 345 -6.65 -24.74 10.02
CA LEU A 345 -5.33 -24.29 10.50
C LEU A 345 -4.48 -23.48 9.50
N PRO A 346 -4.46 -23.77 8.17
CA PRO A 346 -3.62 -23.02 7.22
C PRO A 346 -3.94 -21.52 7.13
N GLY A 347 -5.15 -21.11 7.56
CA GLY A 347 -5.55 -19.71 7.61
C GLY A 347 -5.34 -19.01 8.96
N GLY A 348 -4.77 -19.67 9.99
CA GLY A 348 -5.00 -19.22 11.37
C GLY A 348 -3.90 -19.38 12.41
N ILE A 349 -2.74 -19.97 12.12
CA ILE A 349 -1.66 -20.01 13.12
C ILE A 349 -0.73 -18.81 12.91
N HIS A 350 -0.99 -17.70 13.59
CA HIS A 350 -0.07 -16.54 13.65
C HIS A 350 1.05 -16.75 14.69
N VAL A 351 1.72 -17.91 14.65
CA VAL A 351 2.87 -18.21 15.52
C VAL A 351 4.13 -18.01 14.70
N GLU A 352 4.95 -17.02 15.07
CA GLU A 352 6.25 -16.78 14.44
C GLU A 352 7.21 -17.90 14.88
N THR A 353 7.48 -18.84 13.98
CA THR A 353 8.28 -20.04 14.28
C THR A 353 9.78 -19.79 14.16
N GLY A 354 10.17 -18.64 13.59
CA GLY A 354 11.56 -18.27 13.33
C GLY A 354 12.18 -19.07 12.17
N ARG A 355 11.35 -19.69 11.32
CA ARG A 355 11.76 -20.50 10.18
C ARG A 355 11.03 -20.01 8.92
N PRO A 356 11.71 -19.28 8.02
CA PRO A 356 11.09 -18.68 6.84
C PRO A 356 10.26 -19.67 6.01
N ALA A 357 10.73 -20.91 5.78
CA ALA A 357 9.97 -21.96 5.12
C ALA A 357 8.56 -22.17 5.67
N ILE A 358 8.41 -22.12 7.00
CA ILE A 358 7.16 -22.43 7.71
C ILE A 358 6.32 -21.16 7.83
N ASP A 359 6.97 -20.04 8.13
CA ASP A 359 6.34 -18.73 8.30
C ASP A 359 5.79 -18.18 6.98
N HIS A 360 6.25 -18.66 5.82
CA HIS A 360 5.64 -18.37 4.51
C HIS A 360 4.38 -19.18 4.20
N LEU A 361 4.17 -20.33 4.86
CA LEU A 361 3.01 -21.22 4.62
C LEU A 361 1.84 -20.87 5.52
N LEU A 362 2.18 -20.39 6.70
CA LEU A 362 1.25 -19.77 7.61
C LEU A 362 0.99 -18.37 7.07
N VAL A 363 -0.27 -17.94 7.00
CA VAL A 363 -0.60 -16.55 6.62
C VAL A 363 -0.17 -15.63 7.76
N GLN A 364 1.13 -15.31 7.79
CA GLN A 364 1.75 -14.46 8.80
C GLN A 364 1.69 -13.00 8.35
N PRO A 365 1.19 -12.07 9.18
CA PRO A 365 1.51 -10.67 9.00
C PRO A 365 3.01 -10.50 9.21
N ARG A 366 3.78 -10.30 8.12
CA ARG A 366 5.22 -10.03 8.21
C ARG A 366 5.48 -8.75 9.01
N PRO A 367 6.68 -8.58 9.61
CA PRO A 367 7.11 -7.30 10.18
C PRO A 367 6.90 -6.20 9.14
N ARG A 368 6.03 -5.24 9.45
CA ARG A 368 5.75 -4.12 8.56
C ARG A 368 7.00 -3.26 8.49
N ALA A 369 7.30 -2.73 7.30
CA ALA A 369 8.29 -1.66 7.21
C ALA A 369 7.80 -0.49 8.11
N PRO A 370 8.63 0.01 9.04
CA PRO A 370 8.28 1.18 9.84
C PRO A 370 8.26 2.41 8.93
N LEU A 371 7.09 2.74 8.39
CA LEU A 371 6.90 3.88 7.51
C LEU A 371 7.00 5.22 8.26
N ASP A 372 6.94 5.19 9.59
CA ASP A 372 7.12 6.31 10.50
C ASP A 372 8.58 6.52 10.92
N GLN A 373 9.51 5.68 10.43
CA GLN A 373 10.93 5.84 10.73
C GLN A 373 11.43 7.17 10.19
N ARG A 374 11.80 8.06 11.11
CA ARG A 374 12.30 9.40 10.78
C ARG A 374 13.76 9.34 10.35
N SER A 375 14.09 10.11 9.31
CA SER A 375 15.48 10.36 8.93
C SER A 375 16.01 11.60 9.67
N PRO A 376 17.34 11.77 9.81
CA PRO A 376 17.91 13.01 10.33
C PRO A 376 17.40 14.29 9.66
N ALA A 377 17.11 14.24 8.34
CA ALA A 377 16.51 15.35 7.63
C ALA A 377 15.07 15.66 8.04
N ILE A 378 14.26 14.63 8.32
CA ILE A 378 12.90 14.79 8.84
C ILE A 378 12.92 15.38 10.24
N ASP A 379 13.78 14.88 11.13
CA ASP A 379 13.91 15.41 12.49
C ASP A 379 14.39 16.85 12.51
N ALA A 380 15.38 17.18 11.66
CA ALA A 380 15.84 18.54 11.50
C ALA A 380 14.73 19.47 10.98
N ALA A 381 13.92 19.04 10.01
CA ALA A 381 12.80 19.82 9.49
C ALA A 381 11.71 20.05 10.57
N ALA A 382 11.39 19.03 11.37
CA ALA A 382 10.36 19.10 12.41
C ALA A 382 10.76 20.00 13.60
N SER A 383 12.05 20.26 13.78
CA SER A 383 12.57 21.12 14.86
C SER A 383 12.46 22.62 14.56
N LEU A 384 12.09 23.00 13.33
CA LEU A 384 12.00 24.38 12.90
C LEU A 384 10.63 24.98 13.19
N GLU A 385 10.56 26.31 13.23
CA GLU A 385 9.27 27.02 13.25
C GLU A 385 8.35 26.52 12.12
N PRO A 386 7.01 26.62 12.26
CA PRO A 386 6.05 26.10 11.30
C PRO A 386 6.37 26.54 9.87
N ALA A 387 6.89 25.60 9.09
CA ALA A 387 7.40 25.79 7.75
C ALA A 387 6.80 24.72 6.85
N ARG A 388 6.38 25.09 5.64
CA ARG A 388 5.95 24.11 4.65
C ARG A 388 7.15 23.45 4.01
N VAL A 389 7.06 22.12 3.91
CA VAL A 389 8.07 21.25 3.34
C VAL A 389 7.60 20.74 1.98
N ALA A 390 8.51 20.68 1.01
CA ALA A 390 8.29 19.97 -0.25
C ALA A 390 9.36 18.91 -0.47
N GLY A 391 8.94 17.69 -0.84
CA GLY A 391 9.86 16.68 -1.35
C GLY A 391 10.12 16.88 -2.83
N LEU A 392 11.38 16.77 -3.25
CA LEU A 392 11.74 16.72 -4.67
C LEU A 392 11.65 15.28 -5.20
N GLY A 393 11.01 15.13 -6.35
CA GLY A 393 10.77 13.84 -7.00
C GLY A 393 9.87 12.94 -6.16
N TRP A 394 10.45 11.91 -5.56
CA TRP A 394 9.77 10.95 -4.66
C TRP A 394 10.40 10.93 -3.26
N THR A 395 11.24 11.93 -2.93
CA THR A 395 11.98 11.98 -1.65
C THR A 395 11.05 12.08 -0.45
N LEU A 396 9.97 12.88 -0.56
CA LEU A 396 8.86 12.88 0.39
C LEU A 396 7.57 12.77 -0.43
N PHE A 397 6.90 11.62 -0.33
CA PHE A 397 5.72 11.33 -1.11
C PHE A 397 4.54 12.25 -0.70
N PRO A 398 3.77 12.85 -1.64
CA PRO A 398 2.67 13.74 -1.30
C PRO A 398 1.67 13.09 -0.32
N GLY A 399 1.30 13.81 0.74
CA GLY A 399 0.42 13.31 1.80
C GLY A 399 1.11 12.52 2.93
N THR A 400 2.40 12.20 2.81
CA THR A 400 3.15 11.54 3.90
C THR A 400 3.76 12.52 4.89
N SER A 401 3.79 13.82 4.61
CA SER A 401 4.34 14.84 5.51
C SER A 401 3.63 14.84 6.88
N GLY A 402 2.31 14.62 6.88
CA GLY A 402 1.50 14.54 8.10
C GLY A 402 1.91 13.40 9.03
N LEU A 403 2.45 12.30 8.51
CA LEU A 403 2.99 11.20 9.32
C LEU A 403 4.15 11.67 10.21
N TYR A 404 4.91 12.65 9.73
CA TYR A 404 6.08 13.19 10.41
C TYR A 404 5.78 14.48 11.19
N GLY A 405 4.52 14.93 11.21
CA GLY A 405 4.14 16.23 11.78
C GLY A 405 4.66 17.42 10.96
N LEU A 406 5.00 17.20 9.68
CA LEU A 406 5.43 18.25 8.76
C LEU A 406 4.22 18.76 7.96
N GLU A 407 4.14 20.08 7.80
CA GLU A 407 3.15 20.67 6.91
C GLU A 407 3.64 20.60 5.45
N GLY A 408 2.80 20.07 4.57
CA GLY A 408 3.04 20.05 3.14
C GLY A 408 2.19 21.08 2.40
N TYR A 409 2.48 21.27 1.12
CA TYR A 409 1.63 22.04 0.20
C TYR A 409 0.68 21.13 -0.62
N ALA A 410 0.84 19.81 -0.53
CA ALA A 410 0.07 18.83 -1.31
C ALA A 410 -0.16 17.54 -0.51
N GLY A 411 -1.31 16.90 -0.72
CA GLY A 411 -1.69 15.68 -0.01
C GLY A 411 -2.87 14.94 -0.65
N ALA A 412 -3.12 13.72 -0.14
CA ALA A 412 -4.30 12.93 -0.46
C ALA A 412 -5.49 13.40 0.38
N ASP A 413 -5.89 14.66 0.20
CA ASP A 413 -6.98 15.22 0.97
C ASP A 413 -8.34 14.76 0.43
N ALA A 414 -9.23 14.34 1.34
CA ALA A 414 -10.61 13.99 0.98
C ALA A 414 -11.38 15.20 0.44
N LEU A 415 -10.95 16.41 0.81
CA LEU A 415 -11.50 17.67 0.35
C LEU A 415 -10.65 18.21 -0.80
N ARG A 416 -11.15 18.10 -2.03
CA ARG A 416 -10.56 18.74 -3.20
C ARG A 416 -10.97 20.20 -3.25
N LEU A 417 -10.01 21.08 -3.46
CA LEU A 417 -10.21 22.53 -3.45
C LEU A 417 -9.97 23.08 -4.87
N PRO A 418 -11.03 23.25 -5.70
CA PRO A 418 -10.87 23.52 -7.13
C PRO A 418 -10.02 24.74 -7.44
N ARG A 419 -10.09 25.79 -6.61
CA ARG A 419 -9.29 27.01 -6.78
C ARG A 419 -7.82 26.79 -6.46
N TYR A 420 -7.51 26.00 -5.44
CA TYR A 420 -6.14 25.64 -5.14
C TYR A 420 -5.54 24.78 -6.25
N GLU A 421 -6.30 23.80 -6.74
CA GLU A 421 -5.88 22.97 -7.88
C GLU A 421 -5.66 23.80 -9.15
N ALA A 422 -6.58 24.72 -9.47
CA ALA A 422 -6.47 25.61 -10.63
C ALA A 422 -5.23 26.53 -10.55
N LEU A 423 -4.87 27.00 -9.35
CA LEU A 423 -3.63 27.76 -9.13
C LEU A 423 -2.39 26.91 -9.45
N LEU A 424 -2.33 25.69 -8.93
CA LEU A 424 -1.20 24.79 -9.15
C LEU A 424 -1.12 24.30 -10.61
N ASP A 425 -2.26 24.05 -11.25
CA ASP A 425 -2.33 23.70 -12.68
C ASP A 425 -1.82 24.84 -13.55
N SER A 426 -2.27 26.07 -13.28
CA SER A 426 -1.84 27.25 -14.03
C SER A 426 -0.35 27.55 -13.84
N ALA A 427 0.21 27.14 -12.69
CA ALA A 427 1.64 27.21 -12.41
C ALA A 427 2.45 26.14 -13.15
N GLY A 428 1.81 25.10 -13.69
CA GLY A 428 2.47 23.96 -14.33
C GLY A 428 3.10 22.99 -13.33
N VAL A 429 2.58 22.93 -12.10
CA VAL A 429 3.00 21.93 -11.10
C VAL A 429 2.52 20.56 -11.58
N TRP A 430 3.40 19.55 -11.55
CA TRP A 430 3.03 18.22 -11.99
C TRP A 430 1.93 17.63 -11.11
N ARG A 431 0.89 17.08 -11.75
CA ARG A 431 -0.15 16.30 -11.08
C ARG A 431 -0.43 14.98 -11.78
N GLY A 432 -0.40 13.89 -11.02
CA GLY A 432 -0.72 12.54 -11.48
C GLY A 432 -1.79 11.89 -10.60
N TRP A 433 -2.43 10.84 -11.12
CA TRP A 433 -3.44 10.06 -10.41
C TRP A 433 -4.54 10.92 -9.78
N THR A 434 -4.89 12.03 -10.43
CA THR A 434 -5.89 13.04 -10.02
C THR A 434 -5.57 13.89 -8.78
N TRP A 435 -4.74 13.42 -7.84
CA TRP A 435 -4.48 14.10 -6.57
C TRP A 435 -2.98 14.27 -6.23
N VAL A 436 -2.10 13.45 -6.82
CA VAL A 436 -0.66 13.47 -6.50
C VAL A 436 -0.03 14.69 -7.13
N THR A 437 0.17 15.74 -6.34
CA THR A 437 0.83 16.97 -6.77
C THR A 437 2.26 16.99 -6.23
N ARG A 438 3.26 17.17 -7.12
CA ARG A 438 4.68 17.09 -6.72
C ARG A 438 5.58 18.05 -7.51
N ILE A 439 6.72 18.39 -6.91
CA ILE A 439 7.85 19.01 -7.60
C ILE A 439 8.74 17.89 -8.11
N THR A 440 8.93 17.77 -9.43
CA THR A 440 9.52 16.55 -10.01
C THR A 440 11.02 16.40 -9.76
N GLY A 441 11.71 17.50 -9.47
CA GLY A 441 13.15 17.53 -9.20
C GLY A 441 13.68 18.95 -9.05
N THR A 442 15.00 19.09 -9.11
CA THR A 442 15.71 20.36 -8.91
C THR A 442 15.34 21.44 -9.93
N ASP A 443 15.31 21.12 -11.23
CA ASP A 443 14.96 22.09 -12.29
C ASP A 443 13.54 22.63 -12.12
N ASP A 444 12.63 21.75 -11.71
CA ASP A 444 11.24 22.11 -11.44
C ASP A 444 11.13 23.01 -10.19
N ALA A 445 11.91 22.74 -9.15
CA ALA A 445 11.98 23.58 -7.95
C ALA A 445 12.50 24.99 -8.26
N VAL A 446 13.49 25.11 -9.16
CA VAL A 446 14.01 26.42 -9.62
C VAL A 446 12.97 27.15 -10.46
N ARG A 447 12.35 26.48 -11.43
CA ARG A 447 11.31 27.05 -12.30
C ARG A 447 10.10 27.53 -11.51
N LEU A 448 9.69 26.74 -10.51
CA LEU A 448 8.52 27.01 -9.68
C LEU A 448 8.86 27.84 -8.43
N ALA A 449 10.08 28.37 -8.29
CA ALA A 449 10.49 29.12 -7.11
C ALA A 449 9.50 30.23 -6.71
N PRO A 450 8.99 31.09 -7.61
CA PRO A 450 7.99 32.10 -7.24
C PRO A 450 6.66 31.50 -6.75
N VAL A 451 6.28 30.33 -7.26
CA VAL A 451 5.07 29.61 -6.83
C VAL A 451 5.29 29.00 -5.45
N LEU A 452 6.45 28.39 -5.22
CA LEU A 452 6.85 27.86 -3.92
C LEU A 452 6.96 28.97 -2.87
N ASP A 453 7.36 30.18 -3.26
CA ASP A 453 7.36 31.37 -2.41
C ASP A 453 5.94 31.76 -2.00
N LEU A 454 5.03 31.88 -2.96
CA LEU A 454 3.59 32.12 -2.71
C LEU A 454 2.98 31.06 -1.78
N LEU A 455 3.37 29.79 -1.94
CA LEU A 455 2.92 28.69 -1.11
C LEU A 455 3.59 28.64 0.27
N GLY A 456 4.55 29.52 0.57
CA GLY A 456 5.27 29.54 1.84
C GLY A 456 6.16 28.31 2.07
N VAL A 457 6.60 27.65 1.00
CA VAL A 457 7.49 26.48 1.07
C VAL A 457 8.91 26.96 1.35
N SER A 458 9.34 26.87 2.60
CA SER A 458 10.67 27.32 3.04
C SER A 458 11.69 26.18 3.15
N LEU A 459 11.24 24.92 3.07
CA LEU A 459 12.10 23.74 3.19
C LEU A 459 11.90 22.78 2.01
N LEU A 460 13.01 22.30 1.45
CA LEU A 460 13.04 21.23 0.46
C LEU A 460 13.74 19.99 1.04
N LEU A 461 13.17 18.81 0.81
CA LEU A 461 13.81 17.53 1.03
C LEU A 461 14.24 16.95 -0.30
N ASN A 462 15.55 16.82 -0.46
CA ASN A 462 16.17 16.50 -1.74
C ASN A 462 17.11 15.30 -1.63
N GLY A 463 16.83 14.23 -2.37
CA GLY A 463 17.70 13.06 -2.48
C GLY A 463 18.79 13.14 -3.56
N GLY A 464 18.87 14.26 -4.30
CA GLY A 464 19.74 14.46 -5.47
C GLY A 464 20.78 15.57 -5.31
N GLU A 465 21.07 16.25 -6.42
CA GLU A 465 22.00 17.38 -6.49
C GLU A 465 21.42 18.63 -5.82
N PRO A 466 22.25 19.47 -5.17
CA PRO A 466 21.80 20.67 -4.47
C PRO A 466 20.95 21.60 -5.35
N THR A 467 19.86 22.13 -4.80
CA THR A 467 19.02 23.08 -5.55
C THR A 467 19.65 24.47 -5.59
N PRO A 468 19.85 25.07 -6.78
CA PRO A 468 20.34 26.44 -6.90
C PRO A 468 19.49 27.45 -6.12
N GLY A 469 20.14 28.42 -5.47
CA GLY A 469 19.46 29.45 -4.68
C GLY A 469 18.94 28.98 -3.32
N THR A 470 19.28 27.76 -2.90
CA THR A 470 18.95 27.24 -1.56
C THR A 470 20.17 27.19 -0.65
N GLU A 471 19.92 27.28 0.65
CA GLU A 471 20.94 27.14 1.68
C GLU A 471 20.88 25.74 2.29
N ARG A 472 22.04 25.16 2.60
CA ARG A 472 22.07 23.84 3.24
C ARG A 472 21.53 23.95 4.68
N GLY A 473 20.46 23.22 4.98
CA GLY A 473 19.94 23.09 6.33
C GLY A 473 20.91 22.34 7.24
N ALA A 474 20.91 22.70 8.52
CA ALA A 474 21.65 21.99 9.55
C ALA A 474 21.08 20.57 9.73
N LEU A 475 21.95 19.56 9.67
CA LEU A 475 21.59 18.15 9.86
C LEU A 475 22.48 17.56 10.96
N PRO A 476 21.94 16.76 11.89
CA PRO A 476 22.72 16.14 12.98
C PRO A 476 23.63 14.98 12.51
N GLY A 477 23.91 14.83 11.21
CA GLY A 477 24.76 13.78 10.66
C GLY A 477 24.72 13.71 9.13
N SER A 478 25.31 12.64 8.57
CA SER A 478 25.17 12.32 7.14
C SER A 478 23.85 11.60 6.88
N ASP A 479 23.03 12.13 5.98
CA ASP A 479 21.78 11.51 5.52
C ASP A 479 21.80 11.45 3.97
N ARG A 480 21.09 10.48 3.40
CA ARG A 480 20.87 10.39 1.94
C ARG A 480 19.92 11.48 1.46
N VAL A 481 19.13 12.05 2.38
CA VAL A 481 18.24 13.18 2.13
C VAL A 481 18.90 14.46 2.61
N ARG A 482 18.96 15.47 1.74
CA ARG A 482 19.39 16.82 2.07
C ARG A 482 18.19 17.63 2.53
N LEU A 483 18.39 18.40 3.61
CA LEU A 483 17.50 19.48 3.98
C LEU A 483 18.05 20.77 3.36
N GLU A 484 17.23 21.45 2.57
CA GLU A 484 17.58 22.70 1.90
C GLU A 484 16.58 23.78 2.30
N ARG A 485 17.07 24.98 2.63
CA ARG A 485 16.27 26.14 3.01
C ARG A 485 16.11 27.10 1.84
N ARG A 486 14.90 27.60 1.66
CA ARG A 486 14.56 28.63 0.67
C ARG A 486 14.39 29.98 1.38
N PRO A 487 15.37 30.90 1.32
CA PRO A 487 15.30 32.18 2.02
C PRO A 487 14.25 33.13 1.42
N THR A 488 13.78 32.86 0.20
CA THR A 488 12.78 33.67 -0.53
C THR A 488 11.33 33.35 -0.16
N ALA A 489 11.09 32.30 0.62
CA ALA A 489 9.74 31.84 0.92
C ALA A 489 8.92 32.91 1.63
N TRP A 490 7.67 33.12 1.21
CA TRP A 490 6.83 34.12 1.85
C TRP A 490 6.43 33.67 3.26
N PRO A 491 6.24 34.62 4.20
CA PRO A 491 5.67 34.32 5.50
C PRO A 491 4.28 33.65 5.36
N ARG A 492 3.93 32.77 6.30
CA ARG A 492 2.59 32.14 6.33
C ARG A 492 1.47 33.18 6.35
N ALA A 493 1.63 34.22 7.15
CA ALA A 493 0.78 35.39 7.13
C ALA A 493 1.59 36.68 7.11
N PHE A 494 1.07 37.70 6.44
CA PHE A 494 1.73 38.99 6.29
C PHE A 494 0.72 40.10 6.01
N PHE A 495 1.04 41.32 6.43
CA PHE A 495 0.29 42.54 6.10
C PHE A 495 0.86 43.16 4.82
N VAL A 496 -0.03 43.65 3.96
CA VAL A 496 0.26 44.54 2.83
C VAL A 496 -0.76 45.66 2.78
N ASP A 497 -0.36 46.79 2.22
CA ASP A 497 -1.20 47.96 2.03
C ASP A 497 -1.68 48.16 0.59
N ARG A 498 -1.11 47.40 -0.35
CA ARG A 498 -1.46 47.42 -1.77
C ARG A 498 -2.05 46.08 -2.17
N VAL A 499 -3.22 46.15 -2.80
CA VAL A 499 -3.92 44.98 -3.35
C VAL A 499 -4.06 45.18 -4.85
N ALA A 500 -3.47 44.28 -5.63
CA ALA A 500 -3.63 44.26 -7.07
C ALA A 500 -4.94 43.57 -7.48
N THR A 501 -5.35 43.74 -8.74
CA THR A 501 -6.44 42.97 -9.34
C THR A 501 -5.92 42.08 -10.46
N TYR A 502 -6.53 40.92 -10.67
CA TYR A 502 -6.19 40.01 -11.76
C TYR A 502 -7.46 39.34 -12.33
N ALA A 503 -7.44 38.90 -13.59
CA ALA A 503 -8.56 38.26 -14.28
C ALA A 503 -8.60 36.73 -14.08
N GLY A 504 -7.44 36.09 -13.94
CA GLY A 504 -7.34 34.65 -13.68
C GLY A 504 -6.00 34.21 -13.09
N PRO A 505 -5.85 32.92 -12.74
CA PRO A 505 -4.66 32.41 -12.06
C PRO A 505 -3.36 32.62 -12.84
N SER A 506 -3.39 32.58 -14.18
CA SER A 506 -2.21 32.88 -15.01
C SER A 506 -1.69 34.30 -14.82
N GLU A 507 -2.58 35.30 -14.78
CA GLU A 507 -2.19 36.70 -14.56
C GLU A 507 -1.70 36.93 -13.12
N LEU A 508 -2.32 36.29 -12.13
CA LEU A 508 -1.81 36.27 -10.76
C LEU A 508 -0.36 35.74 -10.71
N LEU A 509 -0.08 34.64 -11.41
CA LEU A 509 1.26 34.06 -11.44
C LEU A 509 2.28 34.97 -12.12
N GLU A 510 1.88 35.77 -13.12
CA GLU A 510 2.74 36.82 -13.67
C GLU A 510 3.06 37.90 -12.65
N LEU A 511 2.06 38.35 -11.88
CA LEU A 511 2.27 39.32 -10.80
C LEU A 511 3.25 38.78 -9.75
N VAL A 512 3.09 37.51 -9.35
CA VAL A 512 3.97 36.83 -8.40
C VAL A 512 5.41 36.77 -8.94
N ARG A 513 5.60 36.40 -10.22
CA ARG A 513 6.93 36.33 -10.85
C ARG A 513 7.63 37.69 -10.99
N ARG A 514 6.86 38.77 -11.13
CA ARG A 514 7.40 40.14 -11.20
C ARG A 514 7.65 40.75 -9.82
N SER A 515 7.07 40.19 -8.76
CA SER A 515 7.23 40.69 -7.40
C SER A 515 8.57 40.26 -6.80
N SER A 516 9.19 41.15 -6.01
CA SER A 516 10.39 40.84 -5.21
C SER A 516 10.06 40.32 -3.81
N GLY A 517 8.77 40.18 -3.47
CA GLY A 517 8.31 39.80 -2.14
C GLY A 517 6.79 39.59 -2.09
N PRO A 518 6.23 39.36 -0.89
CA PRO A 518 4.82 39.04 -0.72
C PRO A 518 3.86 40.09 -1.30
N ILE A 519 2.83 39.65 -2.02
CA ILE A 519 1.78 40.51 -2.57
C ILE A 519 0.38 40.02 -2.15
N ALA A 520 -0.59 40.92 -2.19
CA ALA A 520 -2.01 40.58 -2.23
C ALA A 520 -2.61 40.97 -3.57
N ALA A 521 -3.44 40.09 -4.13
CA ALA A 521 -4.23 40.40 -5.29
C ALA A 521 -5.61 39.73 -5.21
N VAL A 522 -6.64 40.38 -5.76
CA VAL A 522 -8.01 39.88 -5.80
C VAL A 522 -8.49 39.70 -7.23
N GLU A 523 -9.37 38.70 -7.44
CA GLU A 523 -9.93 38.43 -8.77
C GLU A 523 -10.93 39.53 -9.15
N ALA A 524 -10.86 40.02 -10.39
CA ALA A 524 -11.66 41.15 -10.87
C ALA A 524 -13.18 40.89 -10.83
N ASP A 525 -13.60 39.62 -10.85
CA ASP A 525 -15.02 39.23 -10.77
C ASP A 525 -15.49 38.89 -9.34
N ASP A 526 -14.60 38.92 -8.34
CA ASP A 526 -14.94 38.63 -6.94
C ASP A 526 -15.46 39.88 -6.23
N ARG A 527 -16.78 40.11 -6.32
CA ARG A 527 -17.43 41.28 -5.69
C ARG A 527 -17.16 41.40 -4.19
N ARG A 528 -17.18 40.28 -3.45
CA ARG A 528 -16.93 40.28 -2.00
C ARG A 528 -15.51 40.75 -1.69
N ALA A 529 -14.53 40.25 -2.44
CA ALA A 529 -13.14 40.68 -2.29
C ALA A 529 -12.94 42.16 -2.71
N LEU A 530 -13.57 42.60 -3.80
CA LEU A 530 -13.51 43.98 -4.26
C LEU A 530 -14.15 44.96 -3.26
N ASP A 531 -15.30 44.61 -2.69
CA ASP A 531 -15.97 45.42 -1.67
C ASP A 531 -15.10 45.55 -0.41
N ALA A 532 -14.43 44.46 0.00
CA ALA A 532 -13.52 44.46 1.15
C ALA A 532 -12.34 45.42 0.98
N ILE A 533 -11.92 45.72 -0.25
CA ILE A 533 -10.79 46.61 -0.54
C ILE A 533 -11.18 48.01 -1.05
N ARG A 534 -12.47 48.31 -1.25
CA ARG A 534 -13.01 49.52 -1.94
C ARG A 534 -12.64 50.88 -1.30
N SER A 535 -11.90 50.91 -0.20
CA SER A 535 -11.48 52.13 0.50
C SER A 535 -10.05 52.05 1.07
N LEU A 536 -9.24 51.12 0.57
CA LEU A 536 -7.84 51.07 0.91
C LEU A 536 -7.08 52.06 0.04
N GLU A 537 -6.57 53.12 0.65
CA GLU A 537 -5.60 54.01 0.01
C GLU A 537 -4.27 53.25 -0.05
N GLY A 538 -3.86 52.88 -1.27
CA GLY A 538 -2.66 52.07 -1.47
C GLY A 538 -1.41 52.80 -0.97
N GLY A 539 -0.74 52.21 0.02
CA GLY A 539 0.57 52.66 0.44
C GLY A 539 1.70 52.08 -0.44
N ALA A 540 2.93 52.39 -0.03
CA ALA A 540 4.15 51.83 -0.60
C ALA A 540 5.05 51.23 0.50
N THR A 541 4.43 50.71 1.56
CA THR A 541 5.17 50.08 2.65
C THR A 541 5.57 48.65 2.28
N ALA A 542 6.71 48.21 2.80
CA ALA A 542 7.14 46.83 2.63
C ALA A 542 6.17 45.88 3.37
N PRO A 543 5.95 44.65 2.86
CA PRO A 543 5.13 43.67 3.55
C PRO A 543 5.64 43.39 4.96
N VAL A 544 4.73 43.30 5.94
CA VAL A 544 5.09 43.04 7.34
C VAL A 544 4.73 41.59 7.70
N PRO A 545 5.69 40.71 8.03
CA PRO A 545 5.41 39.34 8.41
C PRO A 545 4.64 39.27 9.73
N ALA A 546 3.72 38.31 9.84
CA ALA A 546 3.10 37.98 11.10
C ALA A 546 4.03 37.14 11.99
N THR A 547 3.77 37.18 13.30
CA THR A 547 4.58 36.57 14.36
C THR A 547 3.68 35.89 15.40
N ALA A 548 4.27 35.19 16.38
CA ALA A 548 3.55 34.59 17.51
C ALA A 548 2.41 33.66 17.07
N TYR A 549 2.71 32.73 16.16
CA TYR A 549 1.74 31.76 15.67
C TYR A 549 1.31 30.78 16.75
N SER A 550 0.00 30.52 16.83
CA SER A 550 -0.59 29.40 17.56
C SER A 550 -1.50 28.65 16.59
N LEU A 551 -1.08 27.43 16.24
CA LEU A 551 -1.74 26.56 15.29
C LEU A 551 -2.36 25.39 16.04
N SER A 552 -3.66 25.17 15.85
CA SER A 552 -4.37 24.01 16.36
C SER A 552 -5.08 23.28 15.22
N THR A 553 -5.76 22.18 15.53
CA THR A 553 -6.50 21.40 14.53
C THR A 553 -7.61 22.21 13.84
N ASN A 554 -8.17 23.22 14.51
CA ASN A 554 -9.30 23.99 14.01
C ASN A 554 -9.12 25.51 14.11
N SER A 555 -7.94 26.01 14.47
CA SER A 555 -7.70 27.45 14.51
C SER A 555 -6.27 27.83 14.18
N THR A 556 -6.16 29.00 13.55
CA THR A 556 -4.89 29.68 13.25
C THR A 556 -4.94 31.07 13.87
N ARG A 557 -4.05 31.33 14.83
CA ARG A 557 -3.88 32.63 15.48
C ARG A 557 -2.48 33.16 15.27
N PHE A 558 -2.34 34.46 15.04
CA PHE A 558 -1.05 35.13 14.93
C PHE A 558 -1.19 36.63 15.23
N ARG A 559 -0.05 37.33 15.34
CA ARG A 559 0.03 38.77 15.54
C ARG A 559 0.70 39.46 14.38
N VAL A 560 0.22 40.66 14.04
CA VAL A 560 0.81 41.49 12.99
C VAL A 560 0.79 42.96 13.41
N ALA A 561 1.87 43.67 13.10
CA ALA A 561 1.99 45.11 13.33
C ALA A 561 1.67 45.82 12.02
N ALA A 562 0.43 46.29 11.86
CA ALA A 562 0.00 47.01 10.67
C ALA A 562 0.42 48.48 10.80
N PRO A 563 1.17 49.07 9.86
CA PRO A 563 1.51 50.49 9.91
C PRO A 563 0.30 51.41 9.69
N HIS A 564 -0.67 50.96 8.90
CA HIS A 564 -1.90 51.68 8.55
C HIS A 564 -2.99 50.71 8.08
N ALA A 565 -4.08 51.23 7.51
CA ALA A 565 -5.12 50.42 6.88
C ALA A 565 -4.54 49.58 5.73
N GLY A 566 -5.00 48.34 5.59
CA GLY A 566 -4.50 47.41 4.57
C GLY A 566 -5.17 46.04 4.66
N VAL A 567 -4.46 45.00 4.23
CA VAL A 567 -4.91 43.62 4.21
C VAL A 567 -3.88 42.72 4.87
N VAL A 568 -4.34 41.81 5.71
CA VAL A 568 -3.55 40.64 6.13
C VAL A 568 -3.91 39.47 5.24
N VAL A 569 -2.89 38.87 4.64
CA VAL A 569 -2.99 37.63 3.89
C VAL A 569 -2.57 36.49 4.80
N LEU A 570 -3.35 35.41 4.82
CA LEU A 570 -2.99 34.13 5.41
C LEU A 570 -2.97 33.09 4.28
N THR A 571 -1.82 32.48 4.01
CA THR A 571 -1.61 31.53 2.92
C THR A 571 -2.21 30.14 3.21
N GLU A 572 -3.35 30.09 3.90
CA GLU A 572 -4.18 28.92 4.07
C GLU A 572 -5.40 28.99 3.16
N THR A 573 -5.88 27.82 2.72
CA THR A 573 -6.91 27.75 1.70
C THR A 573 -8.22 28.41 2.13
N PHE A 574 -8.82 29.14 1.20
CA PHE A 574 -10.10 29.83 1.38
C PHE A 574 -11.25 28.85 1.18
N LEU A 575 -12.08 28.71 2.21
CA LEU A 575 -13.40 28.09 2.14
C LEU A 575 -14.42 29.20 2.44
N PRO A 576 -15.43 29.42 1.60
CA PRO A 576 -16.44 30.43 1.86
C PRO A 576 -17.27 30.06 3.09
N ASP A 577 -17.47 31.02 3.98
CA ASP A 577 -18.37 30.96 5.15
C ASP A 577 -18.10 29.88 6.21
N ASP A 578 -17.00 29.13 6.08
CA ASP A 578 -16.58 28.07 7.01
C ASP A 578 -15.64 28.55 8.14
N PHE A 579 -15.29 29.83 8.17
CA PHE A 579 -14.42 30.39 9.20
C PHE A 579 -15.07 31.56 9.94
N GLN A 580 -14.92 31.57 11.26
CA GLN A 580 -15.16 32.75 12.10
C GLN A 580 -13.83 33.47 12.28
N VAL A 581 -13.78 34.75 11.91
CA VAL A 581 -12.53 35.53 11.92
C VAL A 581 -12.68 36.69 12.87
N SER A 582 -11.64 36.96 13.66
CA SER A 582 -11.62 38.09 14.59
C SER A 582 -10.31 38.86 14.56
N LEU A 583 -10.43 40.17 14.81
CA LEU A 583 -9.33 41.11 15.03
C LEU A 583 -9.41 41.62 16.47
N ASN A 584 -8.44 41.28 17.32
CA ASN A 584 -8.46 41.59 18.75
C ASN A 584 -9.80 41.17 19.42
N GLY A 585 -10.37 40.04 19.00
CA GLY A 585 -11.65 39.50 19.49
C GLY A 585 -12.90 40.09 18.83
N ALA A 586 -12.81 41.16 18.05
CA ALA A 586 -13.93 41.70 17.28
C ALA A 586 -14.14 40.90 16.00
N ALA A 587 -15.35 40.38 15.78
CA ALA A 587 -15.68 39.61 14.58
C ALA A 587 -15.57 40.45 13.30
N VAL A 588 -14.97 39.88 12.26
CA VAL A 588 -14.80 40.50 10.96
C VAL A 588 -15.06 39.51 9.83
N GLU A 589 -15.37 40.03 8.66
CA GLU A 589 -15.44 39.21 7.45
C GLU A 589 -14.04 38.95 6.88
N TYR A 590 -13.87 37.76 6.32
CA TYR A 590 -12.73 37.42 5.48
C TYR A 590 -13.19 37.25 4.03
N PHE A 591 -12.23 37.36 3.11
CA PHE A 591 -12.44 37.25 1.69
C PHE A 591 -11.31 36.46 1.04
N ARG A 592 -11.48 36.14 -0.25
CA ARG A 592 -10.48 35.42 -1.01
C ARG A 592 -9.41 36.36 -1.55
N VAL A 593 -8.15 35.98 -1.39
CA VAL A 593 -6.97 36.69 -1.89
C VAL A 593 -6.03 35.68 -2.55
N ASN A 594 -5.23 36.13 -3.53
CA ASN A 594 -4.25 35.31 -4.24
C ASN A 594 -4.83 33.98 -4.76
N HIS A 595 -6.03 34.06 -5.34
CA HIS A 595 -6.80 32.97 -5.96
C HIS A 595 -7.31 31.85 -5.04
N ALA A 596 -6.56 31.47 -4.01
CA ALA A 596 -6.90 30.33 -3.15
C ALA A 596 -6.79 30.61 -1.65
N PHE A 597 -6.38 31.81 -1.21
CA PHE A 597 -6.01 32.08 0.17
C PHE A 597 -6.95 33.07 0.88
N LYS A 598 -6.79 33.19 2.19
CA LYS A 598 -7.65 34.01 3.06
C LYS A 598 -7.07 35.42 3.22
N GLY A 599 -7.91 36.43 3.07
CA GLY A 599 -7.59 37.83 3.33
C GLY A 599 -8.52 38.41 4.39
N VAL A 600 -8.00 39.30 5.25
CA VAL A 600 -8.80 40.10 6.18
C VAL A 600 -8.39 41.56 6.09
N ARG A 601 -9.37 42.47 6.14
CA ARG A 601 -9.11 43.91 6.11
C ARG A 601 -8.65 44.38 7.49
N ILE A 602 -7.57 45.14 7.51
CA ILE A 602 -7.12 45.89 8.68
C ILE A 602 -7.59 47.35 8.54
N PRO A 603 -8.36 47.87 9.51
CA PRO A 603 -8.99 49.18 9.36
C PRO A 603 -8.04 50.37 9.58
N HIS A 604 -7.01 50.22 10.41
CA HIS A 604 -6.04 51.27 10.74
C HIS A 604 -4.75 50.66 11.32
N GLY A 605 -3.72 51.49 11.46
CA GLY A 605 -2.43 51.07 12.01
C GLY A 605 -2.51 50.68 13.47
N GLY A 606 -1.78 49.64 13.86
CA GLY A 606 -1.77 49.11 15.22
C GLY A 606 -1.28 47.66 15.28
N HIS A 607 -1.32 47.10 16.49
CA HIS A 607 -1.04 45.69 16.73
C HIS A 607 -2.35 44.90 16.74
N TRP A 608 -2.40 43.89 15.89
CA TRP A 608 -3.59 43.07 15.69
C TRP A 608 -3.27 41.62 16.00
N GLU A 609 -4.05 41.02 16.89
CA GLU A 609 -4.19 39.58 17.01
C GLU A 609 -5.30 39.13 16.06
N VAL A 610 -4.92 38.34 15.06
CA VAL A 610 -5.83 37.79 14.05
C VAL A 610 -6.08 36.34 14.39
N THR A 611 -7.35 35.95 14.51
CA THR A 611 -7.74 34.55 14.75
C THR A 611 -8.70 34.10 13.66
N PHE A 612 -8.40 32.95 13.06
CA PHE A 612 -9.29 32.21 12.17
C PHE A 612 -9.69 30.91 12.87
N ASP A 613 -10.97 30.77 13.21
CA ASP A 613 -11.54 29.56 13.80
C ASP A 613 -12.39 28.84 12.75
N TYR A 614 -12.01 27.60 12.42
CA TYR A 614 -12.78 26.75 11.52
C TYR A 614 -14.09 26.34 12.19
N ARG A 615 -15.19 26.78 11.58
CA ARG A 615 -16.56 26.49 11.99
C ARG A 615 -17.42 26.44 10.73
N PRO A 616 -17.66 25.23 10.19
CA PRO A 616 -18.41 25.05 8.95
C PRO A 616 -19.74 25.82 8.94
N ALA A 617 -20.14 26.34 7.78
CA ALA A 617 -21.35 27.14 7.65
C ALA A 617 -22.59 26.45 8.25
N ASP A 618 -22.73 25.14 8.01
CA ASP A 618 -23.86 24.32 8.47
C ASP A 618 -23.62 23.64 9.83
N TRP A 619 -22.54 23.96 10.54
CA TRP A 619 -22.15 23.28 11.79
C TRP A 619 -23.29 23.24 12.82
N ASN A 620 -23.96 24.37 13.03
CA ASN A 620 -25.05 24.46 14.00
C ASN A 620 -26.27 23.63 13.54
N VAL A 621 -26.57 23.63 12.23
CA VAL A 621 -27.69 22.84 11.66
C VAL A 621 -27.43 21.34 11.87
N LEU A 622 -26.21 20.88 11.58
CA LEU A 622 -25.82 19.48 11.78
C LEU A 622 -25.88 19.06 13.25
N ILE A 623 -25.47 19.93 14.18
CA ILE A 623 -25.61 19.68 15.62
C ILE A 623 -27.09 19.56 16.01
N TRP A 624 -27.95 20.46 15.54
CA TRP A 624 -29.39 20.41 15.84
C TRP A 624 -30.06 19.17 15.26
N LEU A 625 -29.68 18.74 14.06
CA LEU A 625 -30.16 17.49 13.47
C LEU A 625 -29.71 16.28 14.29
N GLY A 626 -28.45 16.24 14.72
CA GLY A 626 -27.93 15.18 15.59
C GLY A 626 -28.63 15.14 16.96
N ALA A 627 -28.82 16.29 17.60
CA ALA A 627 -29.55 16.41 18.86
C ALA A 627 -31.01 15.99 18.70
N GLY A 628 -31.67 16.37 17.61
CA GLY A 628 -33.02 15.94 17.27
C GLY A 628 -33.13 14.42 17.06
N ALA A 629 -32.16 13.82 16.37
CA ALA A 629 -32.10 12.37 16.18
C ALA A 629 -31.91 11.63 17.51
N LEU A 630 -31.05 12.13 18.40
CA LEU A 630 -30.86 11.57 19.74
C LEU A 630 -32.12 11.71 20.60
N ALA A 631 -32.80 12.86 20.54
CA ALA A 631 -34.06 13.07 21.26
C ALA A 631 -35.17 12.13 20.75
N ALA A 632 -35.28 11.96 19.44
CA ALA A 632 -36.22 11.01 18.83
C ALA A 632 -35.91 9.56 19.23
N LEU A 633 -34.64 9.17 19.23
CA LEU A 633 -34.21 7.85 19.69
C LEU A 633 -34.53 7.64 21.18
N GLY A 634 -34.27 8.65 22.02
CA GLY A 634 -34.61 8.62 23.44
C GLY A 634 -36.11 8.47 23.67
N ALA A 635 -36.94 9.23 22.95
CA ALA A 635 -38.39 9.12 23.00
C ALA A 635 -38.87 7.73 22.58
N LEU A 636 -38.28 7.15 21.52
CA LEU A 636 -38.58 5.80 21.06
C LEU A 636 -38.25 4.76 22.14
N LEU A 637 -37.06 4.83 22.75
CA LEU A 637 -36.62 3.93 23.81
C LEU A 637 -37.44 4.05 25.10
N LEU A 638 -37.95 5.25 25.41
CA LEU A 638 -38.86 5.48 26.53
C LEU A 638 -40.27 4.97 26.23
N SER A 639 -40.72 5.05 24.98
CA SER A 639 -42.02 4.51 24.54
C SER A 639 -42.07 2.98 24.47
N THR A 640 -40.92 2.30 24.46
CA THR A 640 -40.82 0.83 24.44
C THR A 640 -40.63 0.22 25.83
N ARG A 641 -40.78 0.98 26.92
CA ARG A 641 -40.89 0.42 28.27
C ARG A 641 -42.37 0.11 28.54
N PRO A 642 -42.72 -1.12 28.96
CA PRO A 642 -44.10 -1.52 29.24
C PRO A 642 -44.74 -0.75 30.40
#